data_AF-A0A8J8W0L6-F1
#
_entry.id   AF-A0A8J8W0L6-F1
#
_cell.length_a   1.000
_cell.length_b   1.000
_cell.length_c   1.000
_cell.angle_alpha   90.00
_cell.angle_beta   90.00
_cell.angle_gamma   90.00
#
_symmetry.space_group_name_H-M   'P 1'
#
loop_
_entity.id
_entity.type
_entity.pdbx_description
1 polymer ?
#
loop_
_entity_poly.entity_id
_entity_poly.type
_entity_poly.pdbx_seq_one_letter_code
_entity_poly.pdbx_strand_id
1 'polypeptide(L)'
;MVPSPFAGIHPSQHPFLHQNAPVAPSRNDRPETMTSVKSEITEPPLKRLRTETGAIDSIAHSSSIPRAGLPRQPGRAKNSLQDHDFEATSTSVSSSLEPGKSSTPPSTPATSIPTPPTTSNLSDVESKKFDLPKYRPRSSIPSKLTPAVYGQQCVAAAYASRLDPYALHENEQELLQDSLCHMHVTVYLNIRNGILRLWTRNPMVSVSREEALGCAKDYRWMNLAIFAYDWLARHGYINFGCVEIPIPVVPPRRGRRKEGPVILVVGAGVGGLGCARQLEGLFKHYRDSDTEPRVVVIEGRPRIGGRVYSHPLRSLQTDSLPTGLRPKAEMGAQIIIGFDRGNPLDQIIRGQLALHHHFLHDLSTIYDHDGSPVPNNQDEMVNKLYQDISERAFGYRHEKLVRQTAEGDRDMINSGRETTVDDGITVRQWEEARAAGTTDLLVPTKHIRRRRGVGHNTGGQISTSLSERGIESEADDAPAALTAQTAGWRLKSGFVTSDSLELDQVAHASDAQNLGAVMDEGVNQYREMLRLTPKDMRLLNWHFANLEYSFAANPEKLSLTLADQDSGNEFEGLHSMVVGGYNQLPYGLYSVPDKLDVRTNKTVTKISYGTNDQSNRKATVYCADGERFVGDHVVYTGSLGTLQHRSVEFDPPLPEWKQNAVDRLGFGLLNKVVLVFDEPFWDVERDFFGLLRTPENLESMKQEDYANNRGRFYLFWNCIRTTGLPVLVGLMAGDAAYQAEQSTDAEIVTEVTTQLRNVFKHATVPDPLEIVVTRWASDSFTRGSYSFVAAGAHPEDYETMARPVGNLHFAGEATCGTHPATVHGAYLSGLRAAAEVIEATLGPIQIPLPLVPDKPIINGATPPTVGTEPDTSKRSVSATPLSLPKGADKNRLKAYEQAMWTAIYAELGPAPTPPTKSARNPFLLYQKDFWAKCKEQCDDARRVASGNPSAKASRNDVRAALGLMWRNAPQEQRQPYIEQVGANRKANENAFERFKSVAAEWNQRSLEVKAKWCAENPIETWQASSDSAALGQVT
;
A
#
# COMPACT_ATOMS: atom_id res chain seq x y z
N MET A 1 -8.80 -19.08 31.50
CA MET A 1 -9.30 -19.29 30.13
C MET A 1 -9.81 -17.95 29.66
N VAL A 2 -9.17 -17.42 28.62
CA VAL A 2 -9.57 -16.23 27.85
C VAL A 2 -9.17 -16.61 26.42
N PRO A 3 -10.06 -16.61 25.43
CA PRO A 3 -9.70 -16.96 24.06
C PRO A 3 -8.65 -16.00 23.49
N SER A 4 -7.83 -16.53 22.58
CA SER A 4 -6.90 -15.73 21.79
C SER A 4 -7.69 -14.76 20.89
N PRO A 5 -7.22 -13.51 20.69
CA PRO A 5 -7.71 -12.71 19.58
C PRO A 5 -7.09 -13.27 18.29
N PHE A 6 -7.82 -14.18 17.63
CA PHE A 6 -7.67 -14.29 16.18
C PHE A 6 -8.18 -12.98 15.60
N ALA A 7 -7.33 -12.28 14.86
CA ALA A 7 -7.77 -11.17 14.03
C ALA A 7 -8.51 -11.77 12.83
N GLY A 8 -9.81 -11.99 12.98
CA GLY A 8 -10.70 -12.20 11.84
C GLY A 8 -10.63 -10.96 10.96
N ILE A 9 -10.27 -11.15 9.69
CA ILE A 9 -10.34 -10.09 8.69
C ILE A 9 -11.82 -9.80 8.47
N HIS A 10 -12.25 -8.56 8.72
CA HIS A 10 -13.65 -8.17 8.58
C HIS A 10 -13.82 -7.55 7.18
N PRO A 11 -14.48 -8.23 6.23
CA PRO A 11 -14.76 -7.66 4.91
C PRO A 11 -15.84 -6.60 5.08
N SER A 12 -15.44 -5.34 5.20
CA SER A 12 -16.38 -4.22 5.41
C SER A 12 -15.96 -2.96 4.66
N GLN A 13 -15.18 -3.13 3.58
CA GLN A 13 -14.64 -2.04 2.78
C GLN A 13 -14.80 -2.37 1.30
N HIS A 14 -15.97 -2.05 0.74
CA HIS A 14 -16.05 -1.77 -0.70
C HIS A 14 -15.14 -0.54 -0.95
N PRO A 15 -14.32 -0.51 -2.03
CA PRO A 15 -13.24 0.48 -2.20
C PRO A 15 -13.68 1.95 -2.41
N PHE A 16 -14.96 2.29 -2.20
CA PHE A 16 -15.47 3.65 -2.40
C PHE A 16 -16.31 4.26 -1.27
N LEU A 17 -17.01 3.49 -0.42
CA LEU A 17 -17.85 4.04 0.65
C LEU A 17 -17.93 3.11 1.87
N HIS A 18 -18.08 3.71 3.06
CA HIS A 18 -18.29 3.13 4.39
C HIS A 18 -17.02 2.78 5.19
N GLN A 19 -16.56 3.75 5.99
CA GLN A 19 -15.80 3.47 7.22
C GLN A 19 -16.59 3.92 8.47
N ASN A 20 -16.83 2.98 9.40
CA ASN A 20 -17.55 3.25 10.65
C ASN A 20 -16.70 4.12 11.61
N ALA A 21 -17.15 5.34 11.90
CA ALA A 21 -16.55 6.21 12.92
C ALA A 21 -17.21 6.03 14.30
N PRO A 22 -16.45 6.08 15.42
CA PRO A 22 -17.01 5.92 16.76
C PRO A 22 -17.78 7.17 17.23
N VAL A 23 -18.97 6.96 17.79
CA VAL A 23 -19.86 8.01 18.29
C VAL A 23 -19.25 8.76 19.49
N ALA A 24 -19.09 10.08 19.35
CA ALA A 24 -18.78 10.97 20.48
C ALA A 24 -20.04 11.26 21.31
N PRO A 25 -19.96 11.31 22.66
CA PRO A 25 -21.15 11.46 23.50
C PRO A 25 -21.69 12.89 23.50
N SER A 26 -23.02 13.01 23.31
CA SER A 26 -23.77 14.26 23.38
C SER A 26 -23.75 14.90 24.77
N ARG A 27 -23.70 16.22 24.84
CA ARG A 27 -24.06 17.01 26.03
C ARG A 27 -25.16 18.01 25.69
N ASN A 28 -26.31 17.85 26.35
CA ASN A 28 -27.44 18.77 26.26
C ASN A 28 -27.41 19.83 27.37
N ASP A 29 -27.91 21.02 27.01
CA ASP A 29 -28.64 22.01 27.82
C ASP A 29 -27.98 22.63 29.07
N ARG A 30 -27.66 23.94 28.98
CA ARG A 30 -28.53 25.02 29.53
C ARG A 30 -28.07 26.44 29.08
N PRO A 31 -28.94 27.48 29.19
CA PRO A 31 -28.88 28.66 28.31
C PRO A 31 -28.34 29.97 28.94
N GLU A 32 -28.12 30.94 28.04
CA GLU A 32 -28.15 32.41 28.21
C GLU A 32 -27.26 33.12 29.25
N THR A 33 -26.37 34.00 28.77
CA THR A 33 -26.55 35.47 28.91
C THR A 33 -25.56 36.27 28.05
N MET A 34 -25.96 37.49 27.65
CA MET A 34 -25.15 38.41 26.83
C MET A 34 -23.98 39.05 27.60
N THR A 35 -22.89 39.39 26.91
CA THR A 35 -22.40 40.79 26.81
C THR A 35 -21.28 40.95 25.77
N SER A 36 -21.22 42.13 25.12
CA SER A 36 -20.23 42.47 24.10
C SER A 36 -19.03 43.24 24.67
N VAL A 37 -17.81 42.94 24.24
CA VAL A 37 -16.68 43.90 24.24
C VAL A 37 -15.86 43.72 22.95
N LYS A 38 -15.51 44.82 22.29
CA LYS A 38 -14.52 44.88 21.21
C LYS A 38 -13.14 45.16 21.80
N SER A 39 -12.08 44.54 21.27
CA SER A 39 -10.74 45.15 21.19
C SER A 39 -9.88 44.47 20.14
N GLU A 40 -9.23 45.28 19.30
CA GLU A 40 -8.17 44.88 18.38
C GLU A 40 -6.89 44.46 19.15
N ILE A 41 -5.89 43.87 18.47
CA ILE A 41 -4.48 44.35 18.46
C ILE A 41 -3.54 43.41 17.65
N THR A 42 -3.07 43.96 16.51
CA THR A 42 -1.75 43.82 15.83
C THR A 42 -1.07 42.47 15.56
N GLU A 43 -0.71 42.27 14.28
CA GLU A 43 0.46 41.51 13.82
C GLU A 43 1.79 42.30 13.97
N PRO A 44 2.96 41.63 14.05
CA PRO A 44 4.27 42.23 13.80
C PRO A 44 4.85 41.89 12.40
N PRO A 45 5.75 42.72 11.81
CA PRO A 45 5.97 42.75 10.37
C PRO A 45 7.19 41.97 9.82
N LEU A 46 7.05 41.47 8.59
CA LEU A 46 8.15 40.98 7.75
C LEU A 46 8.98 42.14 7.16
N LYS A 47 10.32 42.08 7.27
CA LYS A 47 11.23 43.01 6.59
C LYS A 47 11.64 42.52 5.20
N ARG A 48 11.46 43.40 4.21
CA ARG A 48 11.88 43.24 2.81
C ARG A 48 13.40 43.38 2.65
N LEU A 49 13.92 42.80 1.58
CA LEU A 49 14.93 43.42 0.73
C LEU A 49 14.42 43.41 -0.72
N ARG A 50 14.60 44.53 -1.43
CA ARG A 50 14.02 44.84 -2.74
C ARG A 50 15.02 45.70 -3.50
N THR A 51 15.19 45.46 -4.81
CA THR A 51 15.70 46.36 -5.88
C THR A 51 16.13 45.50 -7.08
N GLU A 52 16.07 45.90 -8.35
CA GLU A 52 15.12 46.80 -9.03
C GLU A 52 15.23 46.65 -10.59
N THR A 53 14.07 46.53 -11.25
CA THR A 53 13.62 47.17 -12.52
C THR A 53 14.38 47.15 -13.86
N GLY A 54 13.58 47.07 -14.94
CA GLY A 54 13.89 47.37 -16.36
C GLY A 54 13.08 46.44 -17.29
N ALA A 55 11.79 46.71 -17.63
CA ALA A 55 11.28 47.64 -18.66
C ALA A 55 11.62 47.20 -20.11
N ILE A 56 10.78 47.31 -21.16
CA ILE A 56 9.35 47.65 -21.37
C ILE A 56 8.99 47.19 -22.83
N ASP A 57 7.72 47.30 -23.25
CA ASP A 57 7.16 47.10 -24.62
C ASP A 57 7.04 45.66 -25.16
N SER A 58 5.89 45.16 -25.67
CA SER A 58 4.62 45.66 -26.24
C SER A 58 4.50 45.59 -27.78
N ILE A 59 3.24 45.44 -28.23
CA ILE A 59 2.70 45.43 -29.61
C ILE A 59 2.43 44.04 -30.24
N ALA A 60 1.35 44.00 -31.02
CA ALA A 60 0.56 42.83 -31.37
C ALA A 60 0.42 42.60 -32.91
N HIS A 61 -0.38 41.57 -33.23
CA HIS A 61 -1.17 41.35 -34.46
C HIS A 61 -0.63 40.53 -35.66
N SER A 62 -1.51 39.58 -36.02
CA SER A 62 -2.07 39.30 -37.36
C SER A 62 -1.29 38.49 -38.43
N SER A 63 -1.62 37.19 -38.46
CA SER A 63 -2.33 36.46 -39.54
C SER A 63 -1.74 36.23 -40.96
N SER A 64 -2.09 35.03 -41.48
CA SER A 64 -2.26 34.57 -42.88
C SER A 64 -1.00 34.40 -43.77
N ILE A 65 -0.63 33.17 -44.21
CA ILE A 65 -1.24 32.35 -45.31
C ILE A 65 -1.14 33.09 -46.66
N PRO A 66 -0.40 32.56 -47.69
CA PRO A 66 -1.04 31.56 -48.55
C PRO A 66 -0.22 30.39 -49.18
N ARG A 67 -1.02 29.34 -49.41
CA ARG A 67 -0.98 28.15 -50.29
C ARG A 67 -0.12 28.12 -51.58
N ALA A 68 0.33 26.88 -51.85
CA ALA A 68 0.25 26.09 -53.11
C ALA A 68 1.36 26.19 -54.19
N GLY A 69 1.78 25.01 -54.68
CA GLY A 69 2.68 24.84 -55.84
C GLY A 69 3.23 23.42 -56.04
N LEU A 70 2.48 22.55 -56.75
CA LEU A 70 2.94 21.29 -57.38
C LEU A 70 3.10 21.54 -58.91
N PRO A 71 3.61 20.60 -59.73
CA PRO A 71 4.62 19.54 -59.54
C PRO A 71 5.70 19.54 -60.66
N ARG A 72 6.69 18.62 -60.63
CA ARG A 72 7.29 18.03 -61.86
C ARG A 72 8.13 16.76 -61.61
N GLN A 73 7.84 15.73 -62.40
CA GLN A 73 8.71 14.57 -62.74
C GLN A 73 9.33 14.83 -64.16
N PRO A 74 10.15 13.96 -64.84
CA PRO A 74 10.25 12.49 -64.72
C PRO A 74 11.64 11.81 -64.99
N GLY A 75 11.67 10.46 -64.97
CA GLY A 75 12.63 9.61 -65.69
C GLY A 75 13.25 8.44 -64.89
N ARG A 76 13.53 7.24 -65.43
CA ARG A 76 12.75 6.21 -66.18
C ARG A 76 13.72 5.14 -66.76
N ALA A 77 13.71 3.90 -66.24
CA ALA A 77 14.05 2.63 -66.94
C ALA A 77 13.66 1.45 -65.99
N LYS A 78 12.78 0.48 -66.34
CA LYS A 78 12.90 -0.64 -67.31
C LYS A 78 14.02 -1.63 -66.92
N ASN A 79 13.84 -2.95 -66.80
CA ASN A 79 12.89 -3.97 -67.34
C ASN A 79 12.86 -5.19 -66.34
N SER A 80 12.03 -6.26 -66.37
CA SER A 80 10.89 -6.73 -67.22
C SER A 80 10.28 -8.05 -66.64
N LEU A 81 8.95 -8.26 -66.80
CA LEU A 81 8.21 -9.53 -67.13
C LEU A 81 8.43 -10.80 -66.26
N GLN A 82 7.47 -11.69 -65.94
CA GLN A 82 6.04 -11.96 -66.24
C GLN A 82 5.48 -12.80 -65.05
N ASP A 83 4.33 -12.48 -64.43
CA ASP A 83 2.92 -12.83 -64.75
C ASP A 83 2.43 -14.24 -64.35
N HIS A 84 1.16 -14.28 -63.88
CA HIS A 84 0.29 -15.43 -63.52
C HIS A 84 0.58 -16.18 -62.19
N ASP A 85 -0.41 -16.78 -61.48
CA ASP A 85 -1.82 -16.43 -61.20
C ASP A 85 -2.41 -17.46 -60.20
N PHE A 86 -3.46 -17.08 -59.44
CA PHE A 86 -4.49 -17.92 -58.78
C PHE A 86 -4.16 -19.02 -57.73
N GLU A 87 -4.99 -19.02 -56.65
CA GLU A 87 -5.60 -20.14 -55.88
C GLU A 87 -4.77 -21.38 -55.42
N ALA A 88 -5.15 -22.21 -54.45
CA ALA A 88 -5.95 -22.19 -53.22
C ALA A 88 -6.05 -23.65 -52.71
N THR A 89 -6.11 -23.86 -51.39
CA THR A 89 -6.70 -25.03 -50.68
C THR A 89 -6.16 -26.48 -50.80
N SER A 90 -6.17 -27.15 -49.62
CA SER A 90 -6.55 -28.57 -49.34
C SER A 90 -5.47 -29.64 -49.03
N THR A 91 -5.59 -30.20 -47.81
CA THR A 91 -5.63 -31.63 -47.34
C THR A 91 -5.19 -32.78 -48.30
N SER A 92 -4.73 -33.98 -47.88
CA SER A 92 -4.97 -34.77 -46.65
C SER A 92 -4.11 -36.07 -46.54
N VAL A 93 -3.73 -36.44 -45.29
CA VAL A 93 -3.72 -37.77 -44.58
C VAL A 93 -3.28 -39.11 -45.26
N SER A 94 -2.63 -39.98 -44.45
CA SER A 94 -2.52 -41.47 -44.52
C SER A 94 -1.30 -42.07 -45.26
N SER A 95 -0.71 -43.23 -44.90
CA SER A 95 -0.71 -44.12 -43.70
C SER A 95 0.23 -45.33 -43.94
N SER A 96 0.81 -45.99 -42.92
CA SER A 96 1.23 -47.42 -42.94
C SER A 96 1.63 -47.96 -41.55
N LEU A 97 1.50 -49.27 -41.31
CA LEU A 97 1.50 -49.94 -39.99
C LEU A 97 2.40 -51.20 -39.90
N GLU A 98 2.99 -51.42 -38.71
CA GLU A 98 3.30 -52.70 -38.00
C GLU A 98 4.20 -53.82 -38.62
N PRO A 99 4.66 -54.86 -37.83
CA PRO A 99 4.58 -55.18 -36.37
C PRO A 99 5.98 -55.35 -35.68
N GLY A 100 6.21 -55.79 -34.42
CA GLY A 100 5.38 -56.11 -33.22
C GLY A 100 6.08 -57.06 -32.18
N LYS A 101 5.46 -57.26 -30.99
CA LYS A 101 5.70 -58.24 -29.88
C LYS A 101 6.84 -58.09 -28.81
N SER A 102 6.43 -57.58 -27.64
CA SER A 102 6.62 -58.08 -26.23
C SER A 102 7.98 -58.42 -25.58
N SER A 103 8.34 -57.67 -24.51
CA SER A 103 8.61 -58.20 -23.14
C SER A 103 8.76 -57.07 -22.08
N THR A 104 8.59 -57.41 -20.79
CA THR A 104 8.52 -56.51 -19.60
C THR A 104 9.88 -55.91 -19.13
N PRO A 105 9.92 -54.95 -18.16
CA PRO A 105 10.88 -53.83 -18.16
C PRO A 105 12.17 -54.04 -17.36
N PRO A 106 13.21 -53.21 -17.63
CA PRO A 106 13.85 -52.49 -16.51
C PRO A 106 14.42 -51.08 -16.81
N SER A 107 14.51 -50.27 -15.75
CA SER A 107 15.53 -49.23 -15.45
C SER A 107 16.03 -48.26 -16.54
N THR A 108 15.72 -46.98 -16.37
CA THR A 108 16.41 -45.83 -17.00
C THR A 108 17.88 -45.72 -16.54
N PRO A 109 18.87 -45.65 -17.45
CA PRO A 109 20.22 -45.20 -17.14
C PRO A 109 20.30 -43.66 -17.15
N ALA A 110 21.17 -43.10 -16.32
CA ALA A 110 21.40 -41.66 -16.26
C ALA A 110 21.93 -41.11 -17.60
N THR A 111 21.38 -39.97 -18.04
CA THR A 111 21.91 -39.19 -19.18
C THR A 111 22.48 -37.87 -18.66
N SER A 112 23.69 -37.54 -19.12
CA SER A 112 24.52 -36.44 -18.62
C SER A 112 23.97 -35.04 -18.93
N ILE A 113 24.00 -34.16 -17.94
CA ILE A 113 23.75 -32.71 -18.09
C ILE A 113 24.86 -32.07 -18.93
N PRO A 114 24.57 -31.21 -19.92
CA PRO A 114 25.59 -30.47 -20.68
C PRO A 114 26.36 -29.48 -19.79
N THR A 115 27.68 -29.45 -19.93
CA THR A 115 28.55 -28.49 -19.22
C THR A 115 28.33 -27.07 -19.78
N PRO A 116 28.19 -26.03 -18.94
CA PRO A 116 28.04 -24.66 -19.43
C PRO A 116 29.29 -24.18 -20.18
N PRO A 117 29.15 -23.34 -21.22
CA PRO A 117 30.27 -22.86 -22.01
C PRO A 117 31.21 -21.97 -21.20
N THR A 118 32.51 -22.14 -21.41
CA THR A 118 33.57 -21.45 -20.68
C THR A 118 33.51 -19.94 -20.94
N THR A 119 33.29 -19.15 -19.89
CA THR A 119 33.30 -17.69 -19.95
C THR A 119 34.68 -17.16 -20.32
N SER A 120 34.78 -16.47 -21.45
CA SER A 120 35.98 -15.74 -21.84
C SER A 120 36.22 -14.56 -20.88
N ASN A 121 37.46 -14.46 -20.38
CA ASN A 121 37.96 -13.46 -19.43
C ASN A 121 37.28 -12.08 -19.47
N LEU A 122 36.44 -11.81 -18.48
CA LEU A 122 36.04 -10.46 -18.05
C LEU A 122 36.82 -10.10 -16.78
N SER A 123 38.08 -9.71 -16.94
CA SER A 123 39.00 -9.42 -15.81
C SER A 123 39.20 -7.92 -15.51
N ASP A 124 38.62 -7.01 -16.31
CA ASP A 124 38.91 -5.56 -16.25
C ASP A 124 37.67 -4.69 -15.95
N VAL A 125 36.94 -5.02 -14.88
CA VAL A 125 36.09 -4.04 -14.18
C VAL A 125 36.46 -4.08 -12.70
N GLU A 126 37.16 -3.04 -12.23
CA GLU A 126 37.53 -2.90 -10.82
C GLU A 126 36.28 -2.93 -9.93
N SER A 127 36.15 -3.98 -9.12
CA SER A 127 35.23 -3.94 -7.99
C SER A 127 35.67 -2.81 -7.06
N LYS A 128 34.89 -1.71 -7.04
CA LYS A 128 35.08 -0.59 -6.12
C LYS A 128 34.91 -1.09 -4.69
N LYS A 129 35.98 -1.59 -4.08
CA LYS A 129 36.01 -1.99 -2.67
C LYS A 129 35.64 -0.77 -1.83
N PHE A 130 34.42 -0.77 -1.30
CA PHE A 130 33.94 0.30 -0.45
C PHE A 130 34.82 0.38 0.81
N ASP A 131 35.28 1.59 1.13
CA ASP A 131 36.06 1.87 2.32
C ASP A 131 35.12 1.94 3.54
N LEU A 132 34.58 0.77 3.92
CA LEU A 132 33.63 0.59 5.02
C LEU A 132 34.08 1.27 6.34
N PRO A 133 35.37 1.27 6.73
CA PRO A 133 35.85 1.98 7.91
C PRO A 133 35.58 3.50 7.97
N LYS A 134 35.27 4.16 6.84
CA LYS A 134 34.89 5.58 6.83
C LYS A 134 33.49 5.85 7.41
N TYR A 135 32.61 4.85 7.35
CA TYR A 135 31.22 4.98 7.75
C TYR A 135 31.02 4.52 9.19
N ARG A 136 30.19 5.22 9.97
CA ARG A 136 29.98 4.94 11.40
C ARG A 136 28.69 4.14 11.64
N PRO A 137 28.75 2.89 12.15
CA PRO A 137 27.56 2.16 12.58
C PRO A 137 26.73 2.93 13.61
N ARG A 138 25.41 2.76 13.56
CA ARG A 138 24.39 3.42 14.40
C ARG A 138 24.28 4.94 14.25
N SER A 139 24.97 5.58 13.30
CA SER A 139 24.89 7.03 13.09
C SER A 139 23.47 7.52 12.80
N SER A 140 22.66 6.71 12.11
CA SER A 140 21.27 7.02 11.73
C SER A 140 20.22 6.51 12.72
N ILE A 141 20.63 5.85 13.82
CA ILE A 141 19.74 5.36 14.86
C ILE A 141 19.63 6.42 15.97
N PRO A 142 18.46 7.07 16.18
CA PRO A 142 18.36 8.18 17.13
C PRO A 142 18.61 7.75 18.58
N SER A 143 19.72 8.21 19.16
CA SER A 143 20.14 7.88 20.54
C SER A 143 19.18 8.33 21.65
N LYS A 144 18.25 9.24 21.35
CA LYS A 144 17.18 9.71 22.26
C LYS A 144 15.97 8.78 22.30
N LEU A 145 15.80 7.87 21.34
CA LEU A 145 14.69 6.91 21.31
C LEU A 145 15.07 5.63 22.04
N THR A 146 14.10 5.01 22.73
CA THR A 146 14.30 3.64 23.23
C THR A 146 14.28 2.67 22.04
N PRO A 147 14.98 1.52 22.12
CA PRO A 147 14.98 0.53 21.04
C PRO A 147 13.58 0.07 20.62
N ALA A 148 12.64 -0.05 21.55
CA ALA A 148 11.25 -0.42 21.25
C ALA A 148 10.50 0.67 20.47
N VAL A 149 10.64 1.95 20.85
CA VAL A 149 10.02 3.06 20.10
C VAL A 149 10.65 3.22 18.72
N TYR A 150 11.96 2.98 18.59
CA TYR A 150 12.63 2.92 17.29
C TYR A 150 12.09 1.76 16.44
N GLY A 151 11.98 0.55 17.01
CA GLY A 151 11.41 -0.64 16.36
C GLY A 151 9.99 -0.39 15.85
N GLN A 152 9.11 0.14 16.69
CA GLN A 152 7.74 0.52 16.31
C GLN A 152 7.70 1.53 15.16
N GLN A 153 8.57 2.55 15.15
CA GLN A 153 8.66 3.50 14.03
C GLN A 153 9.18 2.84 12.74
N CYS A 154 10.07 1.86 12.83
CA CYS A 154 10.54 1.09 11.67
C CYS A 154 9.43 0.17 11.13
N VAL A 155 8.68 -0.49 12.01
CA VAL A 155 7.52 -1.32 11.65
C VAL A 155 6.46 -0.49 10.93
N ALA A 156 6.12 0.69 11.46
CA ALA A 156 5.18 1.61 10.81
C ALA A 156 5.68 2.10 9.43
N ALA A 157 6.98 2.37 9.29
CA ALA A 157 7.58 2.78 8.02
C ALA A 157 7.54 1.68 6.95
N ALA A 158 7.65 0.40 7.33
CA ALA A 158 7.51 -0.73 6.40
C ALA A 158 6.07 -0.83 5.85
N TYR A 159 5.06 -0.76 6.73
CA TYR A 159 3.66 -0.70 6.31
C TYR A 159 3.36 0.52 5.43
N ALA A 160 3.87 1.71 5.79
CA ALA A 160 3.78 2.91 4.96
C ALA A 160 4.52 2.82 3.61
N SER A 161 5.28 1.74 3.40
CA SER A 161 6.01 1.45 2.15
C SER A 161 5.47 0.21 1.42
N ARG A 162 4.35 -0.38 1.88
CA ARG A 162 3.76 -1.62 1.33
C ARG A 162 4.70 -2.83 1.41
N LEU A 163 5.42 -2.96 2.51
CA LEU A 163 6.34 -4.07 2.79
C LEU A 163 6.01 -4.70 4.15
N ASP A 164 6.00 -6.04 4.24
CA ASP A 164 5.83 -6.74 5.51
C ASP A 164 7.04 -6.44 6.42
N PRO A 165 6.87 -5.81 7.61
CA PRO A 165 7.97 -5.51 8.51
C PRO A 165 8.71 -6.72 9.07
N TYR A 166 8.11 -7.91 9.03
CA TYR A 166 8.58 -9.16 9.64
C TYR A 166 9.03 -10.21 8.63
N ALA A 167 8.72 -10.06 7.34
CA ALA A 167 9.08 -11.00 6.28
C ALA A 167 9.91 -10.35 5.16
N LEU A 168 10.70 -11.17 4.45
CA LEU A 168 11.33 -10.76 3.19
C LEU A 168 10.26 -10.56 2.10
N HIS A 169 10.43 -9.58 1.23
CA HIS A 169 9.71 -9.54 -0.04
C HIS A 169 10.16 -10.72 -0.93
N GLU A 170 9.35 -11.20 -1.86
CA GLU A 170 9.68 -12.35 -2.72
C GLU A 170 11.02 -12.16 -3.46
N ASN A 171 11.19 -11.02 -4.16
CA ASN A 171 12.45 -10.64 -4.80
C ASN A 171 13.64 -10.46 -3.82
N GLU A 172 13.39 -10.12 -2.54
CA GLU A 172 14.46 -10.09 -1.53
C GLU A 172 14.87 -11.52 -1.17
N GLN A 173 13.91 -12.42 -0.98
CA GLN A 173 14.17 -13.83 -0.72
C GLN A 173 14.93 -14.49 -1.87
N GLU A 174 14.52 -14.27 -3.12
CA GLU A 174 15.18 -14.86 -4.29
C GLU A 174 16.68 -14.56 -4.31
N LEU A 175 17.06 -13.32 -4.00
CA LEU A 175 18.45 -12.84 -3.98
C LEU A 175 19.21 -13.23 -2.69
N LEU A 176 18.54 -13.39 -1.56
CA LEU A 176 19.18 -13.52 -0.24
C LEU A 176 19.15 -14.93 0.38
N GLN A 177 18.29 -15.83 -0.11
CA GLN A 177 18.03 -17.15 0.50
C GLN A 177 19.26 -18.06 0.62
N ASP A 178 20.20 -17.97 -0.33
CA ASP A 178 21.45 -18.73 -0.34
C ASP A 178 22.54 -18.12 0.58
N SER A 179 22.38 -16.87 1.01
CA SER A 179 23.41 -16.10 1.74
C SER A 179 23.05 -15.77 3.19
N LEU A 180 21.75 -15.77 3.55
CA LEU A 180 21.28 -15.44 4.89
C LEU A 180 20.81 -16.68 5.66
N CYS A 181 21.08 -16.72 6.96
CA CYS A 181 20.36 -17.57 7.91
C CYS A 181 19.15 -16.81 8.48
N HIS A 182 18.21 -17.51 9.12
CA HIS A 182 17.00 -16.89 9.71
C HIS A 182 17.33 -15.79 10.74
N MET A 183 18.45 -15.93 11.46
CA MET A 183 18.92 -14.87 12.36
C MET A 183 19.42 -13.63 11.61
N HIS A 184 20.04 -13.80 10.43
CA HIS A 184 20.44 -12.68 9.57
C HIS A 184 19.23 -12.00 8.91
N VAL A 185 18.17 -12.72 8.58
CA VAL A 185 16.89 -12.14 8.11
C VAL A 185 16.36 -11.12 9.13
N THR A 186 16.35 -11.47 10.42
CA THR A 186 15.93 -10.54 11.49
C THR A 186 16.77 -9.25 11.52
N VAL A 187 18.08 -9.34 11.26
CA VAL A 187 18.97 -8.16 11.21
C VAL A 187 18.72 -7.35 9.94
N TYR A 188 18.60 -8.02 8.79
CA TYR A 188 18.29 -7.40 7.51
C TYR A 188 16.99 -6.58 7.56
N LEU A 189 15.90 -7.16 8.08
CA LEU A 189 14.61 -6.49 8.24
C LEU A 189 14.69 -5.26 9.14
N ASN A 190 15.43 -5.34 10.26
CA ASN A 190 15.69 -4.19 11.14
C ASN A 190 16.42 -3.04 10.40
N ILE A 191 17.34 -3.37 9.49
CA ILE A 191 18.10 -2.39 8.68
C ILE A 191 17.20 -1.81 7.58
N ARG A 192 16.55 -2.65 6.77
CA ARG A 192 15.60 -2.26 5.70
C ARG A 192 14.51 -1.34 6.24
N ASN A 193 13.84 -1.74 7.32
CA ASN A 193 12.79 -0.96 7.96
C ASN A 193 13.35 0.34 8.60
N GLY A 194 14.62 0.33 9.05
CA GLY A 194 15.33 1.52 9.50
C GLY A 194 15.60 2.53 8.39
N ILE A 195 15.93 2.07 7.18
CA ILE A 195 16.13 2.91 5.98
C ILE A 195 14.80 3.51 5.53
N LEU A 196 13.74 2.70 5.46
CA LEU A 196 12.37 3.16 5.18
C LEU A 196 11.91 4.23 6.19
N ARG A 197 12.28 4.09 7.46
CA ARG A 197 12.01 5.08 8.51
C ARG A 197 12.73 6.41 8.25
N LEU A 198 13.90 6.44 7.62
CA LEU A 198 14.56 7.71 7.25
C LEU A 198 13.73 8.44 6.19
N TRP A 199 13.34 7.73 5.13
CA TRP A 199 12.56 8.25 4.01
C TRP A 199 11.18 8.77 4.45
N THR A 200 10.35 7.89 5.03
CA THR A 200 8.97 8.20 5.46
C THR A 200 8.89 9.28 6.55
N ARG A 201 9.99 9.59 7.24
CA ARG A 201 10.07 10.69 8.21
C ARG A 201 10.36 12.05 7.58
N ASN A 202 10.91 12.09 6.37
CA ASN A 202 11.24 13.32 5.65
C ASN A 202 11.41 13.08 4.12
N PRO A 203 10.31 12.90 3.36
CA PRO A 203 10.37 12.62 1.92
C PRO A 203 10.87 13.79 1.07
N MET A 204 11.12 14.96 1.67
CA MET A 204 11.74 16.14 1.05
C MET A 204 13.26 15.98 0.81
N VAL A 205 13.89 14.99 1.44
CA VAL A 205 15.34 14.79 1.38
C VAL A 205 15.63 13.35 0.98
N SER A 206 16.46 13.16 -0.05
CA SER A 206 16.90 11.82 -0.45
C SER A 206 17.68 11.17 0.69
N VAL A 207 17.35 9.91 1.03
CA VAL A 207 18.20 9.09 1.90
C VAL A 207 19.51 8.83 1.17
N SER A 208 20.62 9.22 1.78
CA SER A 208 21.96 8.95 1.26
C SER A 208 22.41 7.52 1.59
N ARG A 209 23.37 7.01 0.80
CA ARG A 209 24.01 5.72 1.09
C ARG A 209 24.69 5.72 2.47
N GLU A 210 25.32 6.83 2.87
CA GLU A 210 25.94 6.98 4.20
C GLU A 210 24.92 6.79 5.33
N GLU A 211 23.76 7.46 5.24
CA GLU A 211 22.71 7.33 6.26
C GLU A 211 22.12 5.92 6.29
N ALA A 212 21.99 5.25 5.15
CA ALA A 212 21.52 3.87 5.10
C ALA A 212 22.52 2.90 5.77
N LEU A 213 23.83 3.05 5.53
CA LEU A 213 24.87 2.29 6.26
C LEU A 213 24.85 2.62 7.76
N GLY A 214 24.48 3.85 8.13
CA GLY A 214 24.27 4.28 9.51
C GLY A 214 23.12 3.57 10.25
N CYS A 215 22.22 2.87 9.55
CA CYS A 215 21.20 2.00 10.16
C CYS A 215 21.77 0.65 10.64
N ALA A 216 22.95 0.23 10.17
CA ALA A 216 23.61 -0.98 10.66
C ALA A 216 24.13 -0.78 12.10
N LYS A 217 23.89 -1.76 13.00
CA LYS A 217 24.33 -1.66 14.40
C LYS A 217 25.78 -2.08 14.65
N ASP A 218 26.45 -2.67 13.66
CA ASP A 218 27.83 -3.17 13.69
C ASP A 218 28.43 -3.13 12.26
N TYR A 219 29.76 -3.09 12.14
CA TYR A 219 30.45 -3.16 10.85
C TYR A 219 30.14 -4.46 10.07
N ARG A 220 29.90 -5.58 10.77
CA ARG A 220 29.51 -6.86 10.16
C ARG A 220 28.25 -6.76 9.28
N TRP A 221 27.36 -5.83 9.58
CA TRP A 221 26.06 -5.71 8.91
C TRP A 221 26.00 -4.64 7.82
N MET A 222 27.12 -3.96 7.51
CA MET A 222 27.11 -2.85 6.54
C MET A 222 26.88 -3.32 5.10
N ASN A 223 27.30 -4.55 4.76
CA ASN A 223 27.01 -5.17 3.46
C ASN A 223 25.50 -5.45 3.29
N LEU A 224 24.78 -5.81 4.37
CA LEU A 224 23.32 -5.90 4.36
C LEU A 224 22.66 -4.52 4.13
N ALA A 225 23.23 -3.46 4.72
CA ALA A 225 22.74 -2.09 4.53
C ALA A 225 23.01 -1.56 3.11
N ILE A 226 24.14 -1.93 2.49
CA ILE A 226 24.42 -1.65 1.07
C ILE A 226 23.35 -2.30 0.19
N PHE A 227 23.10 -3.60 0.35
CA PHE A 227 22.07 -4.32 -0.42
C PHE A 227 20.68 -3.72 -0.19
N ALA A 228 20.27 -3.50 1.07
CA ALA A 228 18.97 -2.91 1.40
C ALA A 228 18.79 -1.53 0.76
N TYR A 229 19.82 -0.67 0.79
CA TYR A 229 19.79 0.63 0.13
C TYR A 229 19.61 0.50 -1.39
N ASP A 230 20.42 -0.33 -2.05
CA ASP A 230 20.37 -0.49 -3.50
C ASP A 230 19.07 -1.14 -3.97
N TRP A 231 18.52 -2.09 -3.21
CA TRP A 231 17.22 -2.70 -3.47
C TRP A 231 16.08 -1.69 -3.31
N LEU A 232 16.01 -0.98 -2.18
CA LEU A 232 14.96 0.01 -1.90
C LEU A 232 14.98 1.19 -2.88
N ALA A 233 16.16 1.68 -3.25
CA ALA A 233 16.31 2.79 -4.19
C ALA A 233 15.91 2.38 -5.62
N ARG A 234 16.46 1.27 -6.14
CA ARG A 234 16.17 0.82 -7.52
C ARG A 234 14.70 0.49 -7.74
N HIS A 235 14.02 -0.10 -6.76
CA HIS A 235 12.59 -0.44 -6.85
C HIS A 235 11.65 0.71 -6.44
N GLY A 236 12.17 1.90 -6.09
CA GLY A 236 11.34 3.08 -5.81
C GLY A 236 10.60 3.04 -4.47
N TYR A 237 11.13 2.36 -3.45
CA TYR A 237 10.61 2.45 -2.08
C TYR A 237 11.14 3.67 -1.30
N ILE A 238 12.29 4.21 -1.71
CA ILE A 238 12.88 5.45 -1.21
C ILE A 238 13.32 6.32 -2.39
N ASN A 239 13.56 7.62 -2.13
CA ASN A 239 14.15 8.56 -3.09
C ASN A 239 13.36 8.73 -4.40
N PHE A 240 12.03 8.55 -4.32
CA PHE A 240 11.11 8.69 -5.45
C PHE A 240 10.35 10.02 -5.42
N GLY A 241 9.75 10.37 -6.56
CA GLY A 241 8.85 11.53 -6.67
C GLY A 241 9.60 12.84 -6.87
N CYS A 242 9.11 13.90 -6.24
CA CYS A 242 9.53 15.29 -6.45
C CYS A 242 10.68 15.71 -5.52
N VAL A 243 11.71 14.86 -5.39
CA VAL A 243 12.85 15.06 -4.48
C VAL A 243 14.16 15.33 -5.24
N GLU A 244 15.02 16.21 -4.72
CA GLU A 244 16.36 16.41 -5.27
C GLU A 244 17.28 15.23 -4.89
N ILE A 245 17.95 14.65 -5.89
CA ILE A 245 18.95 13.61 -5.71
C ILE A 245 20.35 14.24 -5.82
N PRO A 246 21.13 14.32 -4.72
CA PRO A 246 22.47 14.87 -4.72
C PRO A 246 23.40 14.08 -5.65
N ILE A 247 24.09 14.81 -6.52
CA ILE A 247 25.05 14.23 -7.46
C ILE A 247 26.38 13.98 -6.74
N PRO A 248 26.91 12.74 -6.72
CA PRO A 248 28.21 12.46 -6.11
C PRO A 248 29.33 13.28 -6.79
N VAL A 249 30.25 13.83 -5.98
CA VAL A 249 31.42 14.57 -6.49
C VAL A 249 32.43 13.58 -7.06
N VAL A 250 32.27 13.24 -8.34
CA VAL A 250 33.24 12.45 -9.09
C VAL A 250 34.29 13.38 -9.72
N PRO A 251 35.61 13.11 -9.57
CA PRO A 251 36.64 13.94 -10.20
C PRO A 251 36.44 14.05 -11.71
N PRO A 252 36.51 15.26 -12.31
CA PRO A 252 36.31 15.43 -13.74
C PRO A 252 37.46 14.77 -14.52
N ARG A 253 37.15 13.67 -15.23
CA ARG A 253 38.06 13.08 -16.23
C ARG A 253 38.19 14.03 -17.43
N ARG A 254 39.40 14.14 -17.98
CA ARG A 254 39.67 14.97 -19.18
C ARG A 254 39.10 14.30 -20.43
N GLY A 255 38.04 14.86 -20.99
CA GLY A 255 37.45 14.41 -22.26
C GLY A 255 35.99 14.88 -22.41
N ARG A 256 35.43 14.70 -23.61
CA ARG A 256 33.98 14.77 -23.82
C ARG A 256 33.37 13.44 -23.35
N ARG A 257 32.28 13.47 -22.57
CA ARG A 257 31.54 12.24 -22.22
C ARG A 257 31.05 11.54 -23.48
N LYS A 258 30.99 10.21 -23.43
CA LYS A 258 30.29 9.41 -24.44
C LYS A 258 28.78 9.62 -24.27
N GLU A 259 28.03 9.45 -25.34
CA GLU A 259 26.57 9.39 -25.23
C GLU A 259 26.19 8.18 -24.36
N GLY A 260 25.37 8.41 -23.34
CA GLY A 260 24.82 7.35 -22.50
C GLY A 260 23.53 6.76 -23.11
N PRO A 261 22.89 5.83 -22.39
CA PRO A 261 21.65 5.21 -22.84
C PRO A 261 20.53 6.25 -22.96
N VAL A 262 19.78 6.16 -24.05
CA VAL A 262 18.62 7.02 -24.32
C VAL A 262 17.35 6.23 -24.07
N ILE A 263 16.57 6.63 -23.07
CA ILE A 263 15.30 5.99 -22.72
C ILE A 263 14.14 6.85 -23.24
N LEU A 264 13.23 6.24 -23.99
CA LEU A 264 12.03 6.90 -24.49
C LEU A 264 10.82 6.46 -23.67
N VAL A 265 9.99 7.39 -23.21
CA VAL A 265 8.76 7.09 -22.47
C VAL A 265 7.56 7.60 -23.28
N VAL A 266 6.70 6.70 -23.75
CA VAL A 266 5.51 7.04 -24.55
C VAL A 266 4.32 7.24 -23.62
N GLY A 267 3.88 8.49 -23.50
CA GLY A 267 2.81 8.96 -22.63
C GLY A 267 3.33 9.77 -21.44
N ALA A 268 2.80 10.97 -21.23
CA ALA A 268 3.05 11.84 -20.08
C ALA A 268 1.90 11.78 -19.06
N GLY A 269 1.29 10.60 -18.88
CA GLY A 269 0.45 10.30 -17.73
C GLY A 269 1.26 10.14 -16.43
N VAL A 270 0.60 9.95 -15.29
CA VAL A 270 1.29 9.81 -13.99
C VAL A 270 2.30 8.65 -13.97
N GLY A 271 2.00 7.53 -14.65
CA GLY A 271 2.95 6.41 -14.77
C GLY A 271 4.19 6.74 -15.61
N GLY A 272 4.01 7.39 -16.77
CA GLY A 272 5.12 7.80 -17.62
C GLY A 272 5.99 8.90 -16.98
N LEU A 273 5.37 9.90 -16.35
CA LEU A 273 6.08 10.95 -15.60
C LEU A 273 6.79 10.39 -14.36
N GLY A 274 6.15 9.46 -13.63
CA GLY A 274 6.76 8.75 -12.50
C GLY A 274 7.96 7.90 -12.92
N CYS A 275 7.83 7.15 -14.03
CA CYS A 275 8.92 6.39 -14.63
C CYS A 275 10.09 7.30 -15.02
N ALA A 276 9.81 8.38 -15.77
CA ALA A 276 10.85 9.30 -16.23
C ALA A 276 11.58 10.00 -15.07
N ARG A 277 10.84 10.45 -14.05
CA ARG A 277 11.41 11.04 -12.83
C ARG A 277 12.29 10.05 -12.06
N GLN A 278 11.82 8.81 -11.90
CA GLN A 278 12.58 7.75 -11.23
C GLN A 278 13.85 7.40 -11.99
N LEU A 279 13.80 7.34 -13.33
CA LEU A 279 14.97 7.12 -14.18
C LEU A 279 16.00 8.24 -14.02
N GLU A 280 15.61 9.52 -14.04
CA GLU A 280 16.53 10.63 -13.76
C GLU A 280 17.18 10.52 -12.38
N GLY A 281 16.39 10.19 -11.34
CA GLY A 281 16.89 9.98 -9.99
C GLY A 281 17.89 8.83 -9.88
N LEU A 282 17.59 7.70 -10.53
CA LEU A 282 18.46 6.53 -10.57
C LEU A 282 19.74 6.80 -11.37
N PHE A 283 19.66 7.51 -12.49
CA PHE A 283 20.85 7.94 -13.24
C PHE A 283 21.72 8.96 -12.47
N LYS A 284 21.14 9.78 -11.58
CA LYS A 284 21.90 10.63 -10.63
C LYS A 284 22.55 9.79 -9.53
N HIS A 285 21.85 8.80 -8.97
CA HIS A 285 22.36 7.90 -7.92
C HIS A 285 23.49 6.97 -8.39
N TYR A 286 23.32 6.34 -9.55
CA TYR A 286 24.23 5.35 -10.14
C TYR A 286 25.10 5.93 -11.25
N ARG A 287 25.37 7.23 -11.19
CA ARG A 287 26.06 8.00 -12.22
C ARG A 287 27.42 7.40 -12.60
N ASP A 288 27.55 7.01 -13.86
CA ASP A 288 28.83 6.82 -14.53
C ASP A 288 29.46 8.18 -14.89
N SER A 289 30.78 8.31 -14.74
CA SER A 289 31.50 9.52 -15.13
C SER A 289 31.66 9.67 -16.64
N ASP A 290 31.66 8.54 -17.35
CA ASP A 290 32.11 8.44 -18.73
C ASP A 290 30.95 8.54 -19.75
N THR A 291 29.71 8.32 -19.30
CA THR A 291 28.46 8.41 -20.09
C THR A 291 27.50 9.48 -19.58
N GLU A 292 26.56 9.90 -20.43
CA GLU A 292 25.49 10.86 -20.11
C GLU A 292 24.13 10.30 -20.57
N PRO A 293 23.36 9.63 -19.67
CA PRO A 293 22.07 9.06 -20.00
C PRO A 293 21.01 10.15 -20.22
N ARG A 294 19.99 9.84 -21.03
CA ARG A 294 18.91 10.78 -21.36
C ARG A 294 17.55 10.09 -21.28
N VAL A 295 16.58 10.78 -20.72
CA VAL A 295 15.17 10.35 -20.70
C VAL A 295 14.35 11.35 -21.49
N VAL A 296 13.53 10.88 -22.44
CA VAL A 296 12.65 11.75 -23.25
C VAL A 296 11.23 11.19 -23.20
N VAL A 297 10.28 12.01 -22.74
CA VAL A 297 8.86 11.65 -22.70
C VAL A 297 8.16 12.19 -23.96
N ILE A 298 7.37 11.35 -24.61
CA ILE A 298 6.69 11.64 -25.87
C ILE A 298 5.18 11.58 -25.61
N GLU A 299 4.47 12.70 -25.77
CA GLU A 299 3.05 12.84 -25.44
C GLU A 299 2.24 13.30 -26.65
N GLY A 300 1.19 12.54 -26.98
CA GLY A 300 0.33 12.82 -28.13
C GLY A 300 -0.51 14.09 -27.98
N ARG A 301 -0.96 14.39 -26.75
CA ARG A 301 -1.79 15.56 -26.43
C ARG A 301 -0.95 16.86 -26.36
N PRO A 302 -1.59 18.04 -26.42
CA PRO A 302 -0.96 19.32 -26.09
C PRO A 302 -0.68 19.51 -24.58
N ARG A 303 -1.05 18.54 -23.73
CA ARG A 303 -0.97 18.60 -22.26
C ARG A 303 -0.44 17.30 -21.66
N ILE A 304 0.14 17.40 -20.47
CA ILE A 304 0.49 16.23 -19.64
C ILE A 304 -0.71 15.72 -18.81
N GLY A 305 -0.49 14.69 -18.01
CA GLY A 305 -1.44 14.12 -17.03
C GLY A 305 -2.28 12.97 -17.56
N GLY A 306 -2.49 12.87 -18.87
CA GLY A 306 -3.31 11.81 -19.47
C GLY A 306 -4.75 11.82 -18.94
N ARG A 307 -5.13 10.75 -18.21
CA ARG A 307 -6.42 10.59 -17.52
C ARG A 307 -6.53 11.34 -16.19
N VAL A 308 -5.44 11.89 -15.66
CA VAL A 308 -5.51 12.94 -14.61
C VAL A 308 -5.65 14.27 -15.33
N TYR A 309 -6.88 14.79 -15.41
CA TYR A 309 -7.19 16.00 -16.16
C TYR A 309 -8.24 16.88 -15.48
N SER A 310 -7.77 18.03 -15.01
CA SER A 310 -8.59 19.10 -14.44
C SER A 310 -8.85 20.19 -15.48
N HIS A 311 -10.11 20.41 -15.86
CA HIS A 311 -10.53 21.46 -16.79
C HIS A 311 -10.68 22.80 -16.05
N PRO A 312 -10.02 23.89 -16.48
CA PRO A 312 -10.12 25.20 -15.82
C PRO A 312 -11.48 25.85 -16.09
N LEU A 313 -12.20 26.18 -15.01
CA LEU A 313 -13.50 26.85 -15.07
C LEU A 313 -13.30 28.37 -15.22
N ARG A 314 -14.25 29.05 -15.87
CA ARG A 314 -14.14 30.50 -16.20
C ARG A 314 -15.45 31.28 -16.09
N SER A 315 -16.57 30.63 -15.81
CA SER A 315 -17.90 31.28 -15.67
C SER A 315 -17.96 32.38 -14.62
N LEU A 316 -17.21 32.25 -13.52
CA LEU A 316 -17.24 33.18 -12.38
C LEU A 316 -15.89 33.90 -12.20
N GLN A 317 -15.96 35.18 -11.81
CA GLN A 317 -14.77 36.04 -11.58
C GLN A 317 -14.23 35.98 -10.16
N THR A 318 -15.04 35.51 -9.21
CA THR A 318 -14.68 35.36 -7.80
C THR A 318 -14.77 33.90 -7.40
N ASP A 319 -13.75 33.41 -6.71
CA ASP A 319 -13.72 32.07 -6.13
C ASP A 319 -13.31 32.14 -4.65
N SER A 320 -13.45 31.02 -3.95
CA SER A 320 -13.11 30.86 -2.53
C SER A 320 -11.80 30.10 -2.28
N LEU A 321 -10.93 29.97 -3.30
CA LEU A 321 -9.70 29.18 -3.19
C LEU A 321 -8.55 29.94 -2.51
N PRO A 322 -7.59 29.21 -1.91
CA PRO A 322 -6.29 29.74 -1.51
C PRO A 322 -5.55 30.48 -2.65
N THR A 323 -4.89 31.58 -2.30
CA THR A 323 -4.13 32.44 -3.22
C THR A 323 -3.18 31.65 -4.13
N GLY A 324 -3.35 31.79 -5.45
CA GLY A 324 -2.51 31.16 -6.46
C GLY A 324 -3.07 29.87 -7.06
N LEU A 325 -4.09 29.28 -6.44
CA LEU A 325 -4.91 28.25 -7.08
C LEU A 325 -5.89 28.87 -8.10
N ARG A 326 -6.57 28.02 -8.86
CA ARG A 326 -7.63 28.42 -9.81
C ARG A 326 -8.72 27.36 -9.81
N PRO A 327 -10.00 27.73 -10.02
CA PRO A 327 -11.09 26.77 -10.18
C PRO A 327 -10.83 25.79 -11.33
N LYS A 328 -10.86 24.49 -11.03
CA LYS A 328 -10.81 23.42 -12.04
C LYS A 328 -11.71 22.26 -11.62
N ALA A 329 -12.52 21.74 -12.54
CA ALA A 329 -13.27 20.50 -12.34
C ALA A 329 -12.50 19.29 -12.87
N GLU A 330 -12.64 18.12 -12.23
CA GLU A 330 -11.94 16.89 -12.64
C GLU A 330 -12.71 16.12 -13.71
N MET A 331 -12.16 16.07 -14.92
CA MET A 331 -12.73 15.31 -16.04
C MET A 331 -12.46 13.80 -15.91
N GLY A 332 -11.36 13.41 -15.27
CA GLY A 332 -10.92 12.02 -15.14
C GLY A 332 -10.81 11.60 -13.68
N ALA A 333 -9.63 11.11 -13.27
CA ALA A 333 -9.40 10.78 -11.87
C ALA A 333 -9.61 12.00 -10.96
N GLN A 334 -10.40 11.84 -9.88
CA GLN A 334 -10.71 12.92 -8.93
C GLN A 334 -10.42 12.55 -7.47
N ILE A 335 -10.48 11.26 -7.12
CA ILE A 335 -10.32 10.73 -5.76
C ILE A 335 -8.91 10.19 -5.55
N ILE A 336 -8.35 10.47 -4.38
CA ILE A 336 -7.22 9.77 -3.77
C ILE A 336 -7.81 8.79 -2.75
N ILE A 337 -7.65 7.49 -3.00
CA ILE A 337 -8.10 6.41 -2.10
C ILE A 337 -7.06 6.29 -0.98
N GLY A 338 -7.40 6.81 0.20
CA GLY A 338 -6.59 6.77 1.41
C GLY A 338 -5.24 7.51 1.31
N PHE A 339 -4.66 7.82 2.45
CA PHE A 339 -3.23 8.17 2.53
C PHE A 339 -2.46 7.26 3.49
N ASP A 340 -3.16 6.52 4.34
CA ASP A 340 -2.55 5.69 5.37
C ASP A 340 -2.29 4.27 4.85
N ARG A 341 -1.44 3.51 5.56
CA ARG A 341 -0.90 2.21 5.12
C ARG A 341 -0.32 2.15 3.71
N GLY A 342 0.28 3.27 3.29
CA GLY A 342 1.28 3.25 2.24
C GLY A 342 0.77 3.52 0.84
N ASN A 343 -0.24 4.38 0.68
CA ASN A 343 -0.44 5.04 -0.60
C ASN A 343 0.83 5.84 -0.96
N PRO A 344 1.56 5.51 -2.05
CA PRO A 344 2.80 6.21 -2.40
C PRO A 344 2.57 7.70 -2.71
N LEU A 345 1.34 8.08 -3.05
CA LEU A 345 0.97 9.47 -3.28
C LEU A 345 0.94 10.30 -1.99
N ASP A 346 0.91 9.71 -0.79
CA ASP A 346 1.07 10.47 0.48
C ASP A 346 2.39 11.26 0.47
N GLN A 347 3.50 10.55 0.26
CA GLN A 347 4.84 11.12 0.27
C GLN A 347 5.01 12.23 -0.79
N ILE A 348 4.24 12.17 -1.89
CA ILE A 348 4.31 13.17 -2.96
C ILE A 348 3.34 14.33 -2.72
N ILE A 349 2.07 14.06 -2.44
CA ILE A 349 0.98 15.04 -2.34
C ILE A 349 1.04 15.77 -1.00
N ARG A 350 1.06 15.05 0.13
CA ARG A 350 1.15 15.66 1.47
C ARG A 350 2.60 15.96 1.86
N GLY A 351 3.55 15.10 1.46
CA GLY A 351 4.97 15.23 1.80
C GLY A 351 5.76 16.23 0.96
N GLN A 352 5.87 16.00 -0.35
CA GLN A 352 6.80 16.74 -1.22
C GLN A 352 6.23 18.02 -1.83
N LEU A 353 5.00 17.95 -2.33
CA LEU A 353 4.33 19.06 -3.01
C LEU A 353 3.42 19.88 -2.06
N ALA A 354 3.13 19.34 -0.86
CA ALA A 354 2.28 19.93 0.16
C ALA A 354 0.93 20.47 -0.39
N LEU A 355 0.29 19.71 -1.28
CA LEU A 355 -0.92 20.14 -1.98
C LEU A 355 -2.12 20.20 -1.02
N HIS A 356 -2.91 21.27 -1.17
CA HIS A 356 -4.21 21.39 -0.53
C HIS A 356 -5.14 20.27 -1.01
N HIS A 357 -5.77 19.59 -0.06
CA HIS A 357 -6.73 18.53 -0.30
C HIS A 357 -7.90 18.66 0.68
N HIS A 358 -9.05 18.16 0.27
CA HIS A 358 -10.28 18.08 1.06
C HIS A 358 -10.58 16.61 1.32
N PHE A 359 -10.82 16.25 2.59
CA PHE A 359 -11.25 14.91 2.97
C PHE A 359 -12.75 14.75 2.70
N LEU A 360 -13.12 13.64 2.07
CA LEU A 360 -14.50 13.29 1.79
C LEU A 360 -15.14 12.62 3.01
N HIS A 361 -16.41 12.96 3.26
CA HIS A 361 -17.22 12.40 4.34
C HIS A 361 -18.34 11.54 3.74
N ASP A 362 -18.57 10.36 4.32
CA ASP A 362 -19.59 9.39 3.88
C ASP A 362 -21.05 9.86 4.12
N LEU A 363 -21.25 11.09 4.62
CA LEU A 363 -22.56 11.65 4.93
C LEU A 363 -23.25 12.16 3.66
N SER A 364 -24.12 11.34 3.08
CA SER A 364 -24.88 11.66 1.87
C SER A 364 -26.39 11.65 2.10
N THR A 365 -27.15 11.94 1.05
CA THR A 365 -28.61 11.78 1.03
C THR A 365 -28.98 11.19 -0.32
N ILE A 366 -29.78 10.12 -0.32
CA ILE A 366 -30.32 9.52 -1.54
C ILE A 366 -31.73 10.05 -1.72
N TYR A 367 -32.07 10.54 -2.91
CA TYR A 367 -33.40 11.03 -3.26
C TYR A 367 -34.08 10.06 -4.21
N ASP A 368 -35.36 9.76 -3.97
CA ASP A 368 -36.19 8.96 -4.85
C ASP A 368 -36.64 9.76 -6.09
N HIS A 369 -37.23 9.10 -7.08
CA HIS A 369 -37.61 9.70 -8.36
C HIS A 369 -38.67 10.83 -8.25
N ASP A 370 -39.35 10.97 -7.12
CA ASP A 370 -40.28 12.05 -6.82
C ASP A 370 -39.61 13.25 -6.12
N GLY A 371 -38.30 13.17 -5.84
CA GLY A 371 -37.53 14.16 -5.10
C GLY A 371 -37.60 14.03 -3.57
N SER A 372 -38.31 13.03 -3.04
CA SER A 372 -38.32 12.76 -1.60
C SER A 372 -37.00 12.12 -1.15
N PRO A 373 -36.44 12.48 0.02
CA PRO A 373 -35.30 11.77 0.57
C PRO A 373 -35.70 10.34 0.97
N VAL A 374 -34.82 9.37 0.70
CA VAL A 374 -34.95 7.99 1.17
C VAL A 374 -34.80 7.97 2.70
N PRO A 375 -35.71 7.36 3.46
CA PRO A 375 -35.55 7.22 4.91
C PRO A 375 -34.33 6.36 5.26
N ASN A 376 -33.50 6.82 6.20
CA ASN A 376 -32.26 6.13 6.60
C ASN A 376 -32.46 4.66 6.98
N ASN A 377 -33.60 4.29 7.57
CA ASN A 377 -33.89 2.90 7.91
C ASN A 377 -34.14 2.02 6.67
N GLN A 378 -34.69 2.59 5.59
CA GLN A 378 -34.87 1.89 4.32
C GLN A 378 -33.54 1.76 3.57
N ASP A 379 -32.72 2.82 3.61
CA ASP A 379 -31.34 2.84 3.14
C ASP A 379 -30.49 1.73 3.79
N GLU A 380 -30.41 1.72 5.12
CA GLU A 380 -29.70 0.66 5.87
C GLU A 380 -30.24 -0.75 5.59
N MET A 381 -31.55 -0.93 5.40
CA MET A 381 -32.17 -2.24 5.14
C MET A 381 -31.82 -2.80 3.75
N VAL A 382 -31.80 -1.94 2.72
CA VAL A 382 -31.46 -2.34 1.35
C VAL A 382 -29.95 -2.43 1.16
N ASN A 383 -29.15 -1.57 1.79
CA ASN A 383 -27.69 -1.65 1.76
C ASN A 383 -27.19 -2.98 2.36
N LYS A 384 -27.75 -3.42 3.51
CA LYS A 384 -27.45 -4.74 4.10
C LYS A 384 -27.84 -5.91 3.19
N LEU A 385 -28.92 -5.77 2.41
CA LEU A 385 -29.35 -6.78 1.44
C LEU A 385 -28.39 -6.86 0.25
N TYR A 386 -27.98 -5.71 -0.29
CA TYR A 386 -26.95 -5.62 -1.32
C TYR A 386 -25.61 -6.19 -0.84
N GLN A 387 -25.22 -5.90 0.41
CA GLN A 387 -23.98 -6.40 1.01
C GLN A 387 -23.99 -7.92 1.12
N ASP A 388 -25.05 -8.54 1.66
CA ASP A 388 -25.16 -10.02 1.76
C ASP A 388 -25.12 -10.69 0.37
N ILE A 389 -25.82 -10.14 -0.64
CA ILE A 389 -25.73 -10.62 -2.03
C ILE A 389 -24.30 -10.54 -2.57
N SER A 390 -23.61 -9.43 -2.30
CA SER A 390 -22.23 -9.19 -2.75
C SER A 390 -21.26 -10.14 -2.06
N GLU A 391 -21.35 -10.30 -0.73
CA GLU A 391 -20.50 -11.19 0.06
C GLU A 391 -20.65 -12.65 -0.40
N ARG A 392 -21.88 -13.12 -0.67
CA ARG A 392 -22.12 -14.45 -1.24
C ARG A 392 -21.55 -14.62 -2.65
N ALA A 393 -21.68 -13.59 -3.50
CA ALA A 393 -21.12 -13.63 -4.86
C ALA A 393 -19.57 -13.62 -4.85
N PHE A 394 -18.95 -12.83 -3.99
CA PHE A 394 -17.49 -12.85 -3.77
C PHE A 394 -17.00 -14.07 -2.97
N GLY A 395 -17.91 -14.90 -2.44
CA GLY A 395 -17.57 -16.23 -1.91
C GLY A 395 -16.94 -17.16 -2.94
N TYR A 396 -17.21 -16.95 -4.24
CA TYR A 396 -16.62 -17.68 -5.36
C TYR A 396 -15.24 -17.15 -5.80
N ARG A 397 -14.69 -16.14 -5.15
CA ARG A 397 -13.41 -15.51 -5.55
C ARG A 397 -12.23 -16.49 -5.56
N HIS A 398 -11.28 -16.22 -6.44
CA HIS A 398 -10.04 -16.97 -6.55
C HIS A 398 -9.05 -16.60 -5.44
N GLU A 399 -8.80 -17.52 -4.51
CA GLU A 399 -7.76 -17.33 -3.50
C GLU A 399 -6.35 -17.42 -4.11
N LYS A 400 -5.69 -16.27 -4.28
CA LYS A 400 -4.28 -16.21 -4.71
C LYS A 400 -3.38 -16.85 -3.65
N LEU A 401 -2.64 -17.89 -4.03
CA LEU A 401 -1.69 -18.57 -3.14
C LEU A 401 -0.54 -17.63 -2.77
N VAL A 402 -0.59 -17.02 -1.58
CA VAL A 402 0.49 -16.17 -1.05
C VAL A 402 1.70 -17.03 -0.72
N ARG A 403 2.82 -16.79 -1.41
CA ARG A 403 4.07 -17.50 -1.14
C ARG A 403 4.66 -17.02 0.20
N GLN A 404 4.68 -17.91 1.20
CA GLN A 404 5.37 -17.62 2.46
C GLN A 404 6.87 -17.44 2.22
N THR A 405 7.39 -16.31 2.67
CA THR A 405 8.81 -15.98 2.68
C THR A 405 9.40 -16.09 4.09
N ALA A 406 10.73 -16.04 4.20
CA ALA A 406 11.44 -16.15 5.46
C ALA A 406 11.10 -14.99 6.42
N GLU A 407 10.56 -15.34 7.59
CA GLU A 407 10.26 -14.40 8.67
C GLU A 407 11.43 -14.19 9.63
N GLY A 408 11.58 -12.95 10.11
CA GLY A 408 12.42 -12.59 11.25
C GLY A 408 11.70 -12.72 12.60
N ASP A 409 12.47 -12.64 13.69
CA ASP A 409 11.93 -12.67 15.05
C ASP A 409 11.12 -11.39 15.33
N ARG A 410 9.79 -11.53 15.39
CA ARG A 410 8.83 -10.42 15.57
C ARG A 410 9.02 -9.69 16.90
N ASP A 411 9.40 -10.38 17.98
CA ASP A 411 9.66 -9.76 19.29
C ASP A 411 10.94 -8.91 19.24
N MET A 412 11.97 -9.40 18.56
CA MET A 412 13.24 -8.69 18.37
C MET A 412 13.06 -7.45 17.48
N ILE A 413 12.33 -7.55 16.38
CA ILE A 413 11.99 -6.43 15.49
C ILE A 413 11.17 -5.36 16.25
N ASN A 414 10.07 -5.75 16.91
CA ASN A 414 9.24 -4.81 17.68
C ASN A 414 10.00 -4.12 18.84
N SER A 415 10.99 -4.79 19.42
CA SER A 415 11.82 -4.23 20.48
C SER A 415 13.13 -3.58 19.99
N GLY A 416 13.35 -3.50 18.68
CA GLY A 416 14.55 -2.94 18.04
C GLY A 416 15.86 -3.65 18.40
N ARG A 417 15.79 -4.92 18.81
CA ARG A 417 16.91 -5.75 19.25
C ARG A 417 17.42 -6.64 18.11
N GLU A 418 18.68 -7.03 18.19
CA GLU A 418 19.37 -7.92 17.25
C GLU A 418 20.14 -9.00 18.00
N THR A 419 20.37 -10.14 17.36
CA THR A 419 21.26 -11.19 17.87
C THR A 419 22.70 -10.97 17.39
N THR A 420 23.65 -11.58 18.09
CA THR A 420 25.05 -11.74 17.65
C THR A 420 25.43 -13.20 17.41
N VAL A 421 24.45 -14.11 17.51
CA VAL A 421 24.62 -15.56 17.33
C VAL A 421 24.16 -15.94 15.92
N ASP A 422 25.02 -16.66 15.24
CA ASP A 422 24.81 -17.27 13.92
C ASP A 422 24.50 -18.76 14.12
N ASP A 423 23.53 -19.31 13.38
CA ASP A 423 23.24 -20.74 13.37
C ASP A 423 23.72 -21.45 12.09
N GLY A 424 24.30 -20.72 11.13
CA GLY A 424 25.02 -21.26 9.98
C GLY A 424 24.18 -22.03 8.94
N ILE A 425 22.87 -22.11 9.13
CA ILE A 425 21.92 -22.76 8.21
C ILE A 425 21.25 -21.68 7.38
N THR A 426 21.43 -21.72 6.06
CA THR A 426 20.81 -20.75 5.14
C THR A 426 19.28 -20.90 5.10
N VAL A 427 18.57 -19.84 4.70
CA VAL A 427 17.12 -19.86 4.50
C VAL A 427 16.73 -20.98 3.55
N ARG A 428 17.42 -21.10 2.41
CA ARG A 428 17.17 -22.16 1.43
C ARG A 428 17.33 -23.56 2.00
N GLN A 429 18.45 -23.86 2.66
CA GLN A 429 18.67 -25.18 3.28
C GLN A 429 17.59 -25.52 4.30
N TRP A 430 17.11 -24.51 5.04
CA TRP A 430 16.03 -24.69 6.01
C TRP A 430 14.68 -24.94 5.33
N GLU A 431 14.35 -24.21 4.26
CA GLU A 431 13.13 -24.41 3.48
C GLU A 431 13.11 -25.76 2.76
N GLU A 432 14.23 -26.16 2.14
CA GLU A 432 14.39 -27.48 1.51
C GLU A 432 14.20 -28.62 2.54
N ALA A 433 14.78 -28.49 3.74
CA ALA A 433 14.55 -29.46 4.81
C ALA A 433 13.14 -29.40 5.42
N ARG A 434 12.47 -28.23 5.41
CA ARG A 434 11.05 -28.11 5.80
C ARG A 434 10.17 -28.85 4.80
N ALA A 435 10.39 -28.64 3.51
CA ALA A 435 9.67 -29.33 2.44
C ALA A 435 9.91 -30.85 2.45
N ALA A 436 11.13 -31.28 2.78
CA ALA A 436 11.48 -32.70 2.91
C ALA A 436 11.07 -33.33 4.27
N GLY A 437 10.56 -32.56 5.23
CA GLY A 437 10.24 -33.05 6.59
C GLY A 437 11.46 -33.44 7.43
N THR A 438 12.66 -32.98 7.07
CA THR A 438 13.96 -33.39 7.64
C THR A 438 14.60 -32.32 8.54
N THR A 439 13.85 -31.30 8.98
CA THR A 439 14.37 -30.17 9.79
C THR A 439 15.13 -30.59 11.05
N ASP A 440 14.78 -31.73 11.65
CA ASP A 440 15.46 -32.29 12.82
C ASP A 440 16.88 -32.78 12.55
N LEU A 441 17.22 -33.05 11.28
CA LEU A 441 18.55 -33.51 10.85
C LEU A 441 19.55 -32.36 10.63
N LEU A 442 19.08 -31.12 10.45
CA LEU A 442 19.93 -29.96 10.20
C LEU A 442 20.66 -29.41 11.44
N VAL A 443 20.16 -29.68 12.65
CA VAL A 443 20.62 -28.98 13.87
C VAL A 443 21.43 -29.91 14.79
N PRO A 444 22.72 -29.62 15.05
CA PRO A 444 23.50 -30.38 16.02
C PRO A 444 22.84 -30.40 17.41
N THR A 445 22.74 -31.60 18.00
CA THR A 445 21.94 -31.93 19.20
C THR A 445 22.24 -31.11 20.48
N LYS A 446 23.28 -30.27 20.49
CA LYS A 446 23.59 -29.34 21.60
C LYS A 446 22.74 -28.07 21.63
N HIS A 447 22.14 -27.61 20.51
CA HIS A 447 21.41 -26.33 20.46
C HIS A 447 19.89 -26.41 20.71
N ILE A 448 19.32 -27.62 20.70
CA ILE A 448 17.87 -27.89 20.84
C ILE A 448 17.24 -27.26 22.11
N ARG A 449 18.02 -27.03 23.18
CA ARG A 449 17.51 -26.47 24.44
C ARG A 449 17.19 -24.97 24.42
N ARG A 450 17.56 -24.20 23.39
CA ARG A 450 17.18 -22.77 23.26
C ARG A 450 15.99 -22.50 22.33
N ARG A 451 15.72 -23.34 21.32
CA ARG A 451 14.61 -23.12 20.37
C ARG A 451 13.20 -23.33 20.95
N ARG A 452 13.03 -23.97 22.12
CA ARG A 452 11.69 -24.13 22.76
C ARG A 452 11.02 -22.82 23.24
N GLY A 453 11.67 -21.68 23.13
CA GLY A 453 11.06 -20.36 23.32
C GLY A 453 10.63 -19.68 22.01
N VAL A 454 10.98 -20.23 20.85
CA VAL A 454 10.68 -19.67 19.53
C VAL A 454 9.47 -20.42 18.96
N GLY A 455 8.29 -19.83 19.11
CA GLY A 455 7.08 -20.32 18.47
C GLY A 455 7.09 -19.97 16.99
N HIS A 456 7.69 -20.82 16.15
CA HIS A 456 7.56 -20.70 14.69
C HIS A 456 6.15 -21.12 14.26
N ASN A 457 5.22 -20.16 14.21
CA ASN A 457 3.85 -20.34 13.73
C ASN A 457 3.76 -20.39 12.19
N THR A 458 4.69 -21.06 11.52
CA THR A 458 4.61 -21.34 10.07
C THR A 458 3.99 -22.73 9.84
N GLY A 459 2.88 -23.01 10.51
CA GLY A 459 2.36 -24.37 10.70
C GLY A 459 0.87 -24.43 11.00
N GLY A 460 0.03 -23.96 10.08
CA GLY A 460 -1.21 -24.68 9.79
C GLY A 460 -0.84 -26.00 9.09
N GLN A 461 -1.49 -27.11 9.44
CA GLN A 461 -1.13 -28.42 8.91
C GLN A 461 -1.51 -28.56 7.44
N ILE A 462 -0.53 -28.51 6.54
CA ILE A 462 -0.67 -29.14 5.22
C ILE A 462 -0.60 -30.65 5.47
N SER A 463 -1.76 -31.30 5.64
CA SER A 463 -1.82 -32.75 5.54
C SER A 463 -1.79 -33.13 4.06
N THR A 464 -1.02 -34.16 3.73
CA THR A 464 -1.01 -34.77 2.42
C THR A 464 -2.35 -35.49 2.17
N SER A 465 -3.31 -34.79 1.57
CA SER A 465 -4.51 -35.36 0.97
C SER A 465 -4.83 -34.67 -0.37
N LEU A 466 -3.88 -34.70 -1.30
CA LEU A 466 -4.06 -34.26 -2.70
C LEU A 466 -4.73 -35.37 -3.53
N SER A 467 -5.93 -35.74 -3.11
CA SER A 467 -6.94 -36.52 -3.83
C SER A 467 -8.18 -36.56 -2.95
N GLU A 468 -9.35 -36.22 -3.51
CA GLU A 468 -10.65 -36.24 -2.81
C GLU A 468 -10.78 -35.27 -1.62
N ARG A 469 -10.85 -33.97 -1.93
CA ARG A 469 -11.81 -33.08 -1.25
C ARG A 469 -12.70 -32.45 -2.30
N GLY A 470 -14.00 -32.75 -2.20
CA GLY A 470 -15.01 -32.01 -2.93
C GLY A 470 -15.23 -30.63 -2.30
N ILE A 471 -16.17 -29.90 -2.89
CA ILE A 471 -16.69 -28.61 -2.45
C ILE A 471 -17.12 -28.70 -0.96
N GLU A 472 -16.30 -28.13 -0.08
CA GLU A 472 -16.64 -27.84 1.33
C GLU A 472 -15.96 -26.52 1.71
N SER A 473 -16.54 -25.42 1.25
CA SER A 473 -16.27 -24.07 1.74
C SER A 473 -17.51 -23.50 2.43
N GLU A 474 -18.09 -24.26 3.36
CA GLU A 474 -18.97 -23.69 4.39
C GLU A 474 -18.12 -22.81 5.32
N ALA A 475 -17.90 -21.56 4.92
CA ALA A 475 -17.87 -20.49 5.89
C ALA A 475 -19.20 -20.53 6.66
N ASP A 476 -19.15 -20.37 7.99
CA ASP A 476 -20.29 -20.48 8.91
C ASP A 476 -21.18 -19.22 8.83
N ASP A 477 -21.53 -18.83 7.60
CA ASP A 477 -22.30 -17.64 7.25
C ASP A 477 -23.77 -17.86 7.63
N ALA A 478 -24.36 -16.82 8.22
CA ALA A 478 -25.77 -16.87 8.59
C ALA A 478 -26.65 -17.14 7.34
N PRO A 479 -27.67 -18.02 7.44
CA PRO A 479 -28.60 -18.24 6.34
C PRO A 479 -29.24 -16.94 5.87
N ALA A 480 -29.40 -16.76 4.57
CA ALA A 480 -29.87 -15.53 3.95
C ALA A 480 -31.18 -14.99 4.57
N ALA A 481 -32.11 -15.87 4.96
CA ALA A 481 -33.35 -15.53 5.64
C ALA A 481 -33.12 -14.96 7.05
N LEU A 482 -32.13 -15.46 7.79
CA LEU A 482 -31.73 -14.94 9.10
C LEU A 482 -31.02 -13.59 8.97
N THR A 483 -30.13 -13.41 7.99
CA THR A 483 -29.48 -12.11 7.71
C THR A 483 -30.53 -11.06 7.37
N ALA A 484 -31.45 -11.35 6.46
CA ALA A 484 -32.52 -10.43 6.07
C ALA A 484 -33.47 -10.09 7.24
N GLN A 485 -33.84 -11.08 8.07
CA GLN A 485 -34.65 -10.82 9.26
C GLN A 485 -33.92 -9.93 10.28
N THR A 486 -32.61 -10.14 10.46
CA THR A 486 -31.75 -9.33 11.36
C THR A 486 -31.55 -7.91 10.83
N ALA A 487 -31.52 -7.73 9.50
CA ALA A 487 -31.52 -6.42 8.86
C ALA A 487 -32.85 -5.66 9.02
N GLY A 488 -33.97 -6.36 9.31
CA GLY A 488 -35.30 -5.78 9.56
C GLY A 488 -36.42 -6.25 8.62
N TRP A 489 -36.11 -7.14 7.67
CA TRP A 489 -37.08 -7.62 6.69
C TRP A 489 -38.06 -8.64 7.25
N ARG A 490 -39.25 -8.74 6.64
CA ARG A 490 -40.25 -9.77 6.93
C ARG A 490 -40.27 -10.82 5.82
N LEU A 491 -39.98 -12.07 6.19
CA LEU A 491 -40.09 -13.24 5.33
C LEU A 491 -41.53 -13.45 4.85
N LYS A 492 -41.70 -13.99 3.66
CA LYS A 492 -42.98 -14.47 3.13
C LYS A 492 -43.36 -15.84 3.73
N SER A 493 -44.64 -16.19 3.63
CA SER A 493 -45.15 -17.49 4.05
C SER A 493 -44.55 -18.61 3.20
N GLY A 494 -43.89 -19.57 3.85
CA GLY A 494 -43.19 -20.68 3.19
C GLY A 494 -41.70 -20.71 3.50
N PHE A 495 -41.12 -19.55 3.85
CA PHE A 495 -39.71 -19.44 4.20
C PHE A 495 -39.48 -19.48 5.72
N VAL A 496 -38.36 -20.07 6.13
CA VAL A 496 -37.90 -20.22 7.52
C VAL A 496 -36.49 -19.64 7.69
N THR A 497 -36.05 -19.42 8.93
CA THR A 497 -34.76 -18.76 9.23
C THR A 497 -33.52 -19.58 8.88
N SER A 498 -33.68 -20.84 8.45
CA SER A 498 -32.60 -21.69 7.94
C SER A 498 -32.41 -21.58 6.42
N ASP A 499 -33.30 -20.88 5.70
CA ASP A 499 -33.22 -20.80 4.25
C ASP A 499 -32.10 -19.86 3.80
N SER A 500 -31.36 -20.27 2.78
CA SER A 500 -30.23 -19.54 2.19
C SER A 500 -30.44 -19.29 0.70
N LEU A 501 -29.47 -18.65 0.04
CA LEU A 501 -29.45 -18.50 -1.42
C LEU A 501 -28.71 -19.69 -2.07
N GLU A 502 -29.26 -20.21 -3.16
CA GLU A 502 -28.70 -21.31 -3.95
C GLU A 502 -28.07 -20.73 -5.23
N LEU A 503 -26.78 -20.40 -5.19
CA LEU A 503 -26.10 -19.66 -6.26
C LEU A 503 -25.19 -20.55 -7.16
N ASP A 504 -24.81 -21.74 -6.68
CA ASP A 504 -23.84 -22.65 -7.35
C ASP A 504 -24.21 -22.98 -8.81
N GLN A 505 -25.51 -23.16 -9.09
CA GLN A 505 -25.97 -23.52 -10.44
C GLN A 505 -25.69 -22.40 -11.45
N VAL A 506 -25.81 -21.14 -11.04
CA VAL A 506 -25.52 -19.98 -11.89
C VAL A 506 -24.03 -19.68 -11.89
N ALA A 507 -23.37 -19.77 -10.74
CA ALA A 507 -21.93 -19.59 -10.62
C ALA A 507 -21.14 -20.55 -11.53
N HIS A 508 -21.57 -21.81 -11.67
CA HIS A 508 -20.90 -22.83 -12.49
C HIS A 508 -21.54 -23.05 -13.88
N ALA A 509 -22.44 -22.16 -14.33
CA ALA A 509 -23.15 -22.33 -15.61
C ALA A 509 -22.27 -22.12 -16.87
N SER A 510 -21.09 -21.51 -16.75
CA SER A 510 -20.19 -21.19 -17.86
C SER A 510 -18.74 -21.14 -17.41
N ASP A 511 -17.80 -21.44 -18.31
CA ASP A 511 -16.36 -21.23 -18.09
C ASP A 511 -16.02 -19.73 -17.94
N ALA A 512 -16.80 -18.84 -18.56
CA ALA A 512 -16.68 -17.38 -18.44
C ALA A 512 -17.65 -16.86 -17.36
N GLN A 513 -17.40 -17.27 -16.12
CA GLN A 513 -18.23 -16.94 -14.95
C GLN A 513 -18.30 -15.41 -14.75
N ASN A 514 -19.50 -14.83 -14.82
CA ASN A 514 -19.69 -13.39 -14.64
C ASN A 514 -20.42 -13.05 -13.33
N LEU A 515 -20.00 -11.95 -12.71
CA LEU A 515 -20.51 -11.51 -11.42
C LEU A 515 -21.99 -11.11 -11.48
N GLY A 516 -22.40 -10.44 -12.57
CA GLY A 516 -23.76 -9.94 -12.74
C GLY A 516 -24.84 -11.02 -12.66
N ALA A 517 -24.67 -12.13 -13.36
CA ALA A 517 -25.63 -13.24 -13.34
C ALA A 517 -25.85 -13.82 -11.93
N VAL A 518 -24.77 -13.96 -11.14
CA VAL A 518 -24.86 -14.47 -9.76
C VAL A 518 -25.52 -13.45 -8.83
N MET A 519 -25.18 -12.18 -8.94
CA MET A 519 -25.80 -11.12 -8.14
C MET A 519 -27.29 -10.96 -8.47
N ASP A 520 -27.67 -10.96 -9.75
CA ASP A 520 -29.06 -10.84 -10.18
C ASP A 520 -29.90 -12.06 -9.75
N GLU A 521 -29.32 -13.26 -9.72
CA GLU A 521 -29.99 -14.43 -9.15
C GLU A 521 -30.17 -14.30 -7.63
N GLY A 522 -29.18 -13.80 -6.91
CA GLY A 522 -29.33 -13.47 -5.49
C GLY A 522 -30.47 -12.47 -5.24
N VAL A 523 -30.64 -11.47 -6.12
CA VAL A 523 -31.79 -10.55 -6.09
C VAL A 523 -33.10 -11.26 -6.37
N ASN A 524 -33.16 -12.16 -7.36
CA ASN A 524 -34.37 -12.92 -7.68
C ASN A 524 -34.84 -13.75 -6.48
N GLN A 525 -33.94 -14.51 -5.85
CA GLN A 525 -34.25 -15.35 -4.69
C GLN A 525 -34.66 -14.50 -3.48
N TYR A 526 -33.98 -13.38 -3.21
CA TYR A 526 -34.43 -12.45 -2.17
C TYR A 526 -35.77 -11.78 -2.47
N ARG A 527 -36.07 -11.46 -3.73
CA ARG A 527 -37.40 -10.99 -4.13
C ARG A 527 -38.47 -12.05 -3.89
N GLU A 528 -38.16 -13.33 -4.05
CA GLU A 528 -39.09 -14.42 -3.74
C GLU A 528 -39.29 -14.61 -2.23
N MET A 529 -38.22 -14.52 -1.44
CA MET A 529 -38.20 -14.67 0.02
C MET A 529 -38.83 -13.48 0.78
N LEU A 530 -38.62 -12.25 0.31
CA LEU A 530 -38.95 -11.01 1.01
C LEU A 530 -40.11 -10.24 0.36
N ARG A 531 -40.71 -9.31 1.11
CA ARG A 531 -41.72 -8.36 0.62
C ARG A 531 -41.07 -7.06 0.16
N LEU A 532 -40.26 -7.13 -0.89
CA LEU A 532 -39.66 -5.94 -1.53
C LEU A 532 -40.73 -5.11 -2.26
N THR A 533 -40.52 -3.80 -2.31
CA THR A 533 -41.32 -2.82 -3.07
C THR A 533 -40.53 -2.28 -4.28
N PRO A 534 -41.17 -1.61 -5.25
CA PRO A 534 -40.46 -0.97 -6.36
C PRO A 534 -39.46 0.10 -5.90
N LYS A 535 -39.68 0.73 -4.73
CA LYS A 535 -38.71 1.66 -4.13
C LYS A 535 -37.45 0.94 -3.65
N ASP A 536 -37.62 -0.23 -3.03
CA ASP A 536 -36.49 -1.05 -2.60
C ASP A 536 -35.67 -1.54 -3.81
N MET A 537 -36.33 -1.88 -4.92
CA MET A 537 -35.68 -2.26 -6.17
C MET A 537 -34.92 -1.12 -6.85
N ARG A 538 -35.46 0.12 -6.82
CA ARG A 538 -34.73 1.33 -7.25
C ARG A 538 -33.49 1.60 -6.42
N LEU A 539 -33.61 1.47 -5.10
CA LEU A 539 -32.52 1.69 -4.14
C LEU A 539 -31.44 0.60 -4.27
N LEU A 540 -31.85 -0.67 -4.43
CA LEU A 540 -30.94 -1.77 -4.72
C LEU A 540 -30.17 -1.52 -6.03
N ASN A 541 -30.86 -1.05 -7.08
CA ASN A 541 -30.22 -0.68 -8.34
C ASN A 541 -29.30 0.54 -8.26
N TRP A 542 -29.47 1.42 -7.27
CA TRP A 542 -28.50 2.49 -7.00
C TRP A 542 -27.17 1.94 -6.45
N HIS A 543 -27.21 0.87 -5.64
CA HIS A 543 -25.98 0.17 -5.23
C HIS A 543 -25.32 -0.57 -6.41
N PHE A 544 -26.10 -1.21 -7.29
CA PHE A 544 -25.56 -1.79 -8.54
C PHE A 544 -24.95 -0.70 -9.46
N ALA A 545 -25.57 0.47 -9.57
CA ALA A 545 -24.98 1.62 -10.29
C ALA A 545 -23.67 2.11 -9.65
N ASN A 546 -23.54 1.99 -8.33
CA ASN A 546 -22.29 2.30 -7.62
C ASN A 546 -21.19 1.25 -7.85
N LEU A 547 -21.56 -0.01 -8.02
CA LEU A 547 -20.66 -1.09 -8.48
C LEU A 547 -20.20 -0.83 -9.92
N GLU A 548 -21.12 -0.43 -10.81
CA GLU A 548 -20.83 -0.03 -12.19
C GLU A 548 -19.90 1.18 -12.28
N TYR A 549 -20.04 2.15 -11.39
CA TYR A 549 -19.11 3.27 -11.24
C TYR A 549 -17.72 2.78 -10.80
N SER A 550 -17.67 1.93 -9.79
CA SER A 550 -16.41 1.42 -9.21
C SER A 550 -15.55 0.71 -10.26
N PHE A 551 -16.16 -0.13 -11.10
CA PHE A 551 -15.47 -0.88 -12.16
C PHE A 551 -15.51 -0.22 -13.56
N ALA A 552 -16.25 0.88 -13.73
CA ALA A 552 -16.59 1.47 -15.03
C ALA A 552 -17.19 0.46 -16.04
N ALA A 553 -17.92 -0.56 -15.56
CA ALA A 553 -18.48 -1.62 -16.39
C ALA A 553 -19.69 -2.28 -15.72
N ASN A 554 -20.63 -2.79 -16.54
CA ASN A 554 -21.79 -3.56 -16.08
C ASN A 554 -21.32 -4.85 -15.38
N PRO A 555 -21.97 -5.30 -14.29
CA PRO A 555 -21.57 -6.51 -13.55
C PRO A 555 -21.49 -7.78 -14.40
N GLU A 556 -22.31 -7.89 -15.45
CA GLU A 556 -22.29 -8.98 -16.44
C GLU A 556 -20.95 -9.13 -17.19
N LYS A 557 -20.14 -8.06 -17.23
CA LYS A 557 -18.82 -8.08 -17.88
C LYS A 557 -17.71 -8.47 -16.91
N LEU A 558 -17.93 -8.37 -15.60
CA LEU A 558 -16.93 -8.60 -14.55
C LEU A 558 -16.77 -10.09 -14.27
N SER A 559 -15.54 -10.54 -14.01
CA SER A 559 -15.30 -11.91 -13.57
C SER A 559 -15.88 -12.16 -12.19
N LEU A 560 -16.66 -13.23 -12.04
CA LEU A 560 -17.15 -13.69 -10.73
C LEU A 560 -15.98 -13.99 -9.77
N THR A 561 -14.90 -14.56 -10.28
CA THR A 561 -13.81 -15.10 -9.46
C THR A 561 -12.64 -14.14 -9.30
N LEU A 562 -12.56 -13.08 -10.10
CA LEU A 562 -11.39 -12.18 -10.14
C LEU A 562 -11.74 -10.68 -10.14
N ALA A 563 -13.01 -10.28 -10.09
CA ALA A 563 -13.37 -8.85 -10.06
C ALA A 563 -12.74 -8.10 -8.87
N ASP A 564 -12.62 -8.76 -7.71
CA ASP A 564 -12.03 -8.23 -6.47
C ASP A 564 -10.59 -8.72 -6.23
N GLN A 565 -9.85 -9.13 -7.27
CA GLN A 565 -8.49 -9.70 -7.13
C GLN A 565 -7.47 -8.77 -6.47
N ASP A 566 -7.74 -7.45 -6.44
CA ASP A 566 -6.93 -6.43 -5.78
C ASP A 566 -7.31 -6.21 -4.32
N SER A 567 -8.37 -6.85 -3.82
CA SER A 567 -8.78 -6.76 -2.42
C SER A 567 -7.69 -7.29 -1.46
N GLY A 568 -7.59 -6.67 -0.29
CA GLY A 568 -6.48 -6.81 0.64
C GLY A 568 -5.29 -5.87 0.35
N ASN A 569 -5.32 -5.12 -0.75
CA ASN A 569 -4.34 -4.05 -1.06
C ASN A 569 -4.90 -2.63 -0.85
N GLU A 570 -6.10 -2.49 -0.28
CA GLU A 570 -6.73 -1.19 -0.05
C GLU A 570 -5.92 -0.31 0.92
N PHE A 571 -5.88 0.99 0.67
CA PHE A 571 -5.23 1.95 1.56
C PHE A 571 -6.19 2.45 2.64
N GLU A 572 -5.65 2.73 3.83
CA GLU A 572 -6.43 3.22 4.96
C GLU A 572 -6.56 4.76 4.97
N GLY A 573 -7.45 5.25 5.82
CA GLY A 573 -7.74 6.66 6.00
C GLY A 573 -8.78 7.20 5.03
N LEU A 574 -9.22 8.44 5.26
CA LEU A 574 -10.30 9.06 4.49
C LEU A 574 -9.89 9.33 3.03
N HIS A 575 -10.82 9.09 2.12
CA HIS A 575 -10.69 9.47 0.72
C HIS A 575 -10.57 11.00 0.59
N SER A 576 -9.81 11.46 -0.41
CA SER A 576 -9.50 12.89 -0.57
C SER A 576 -9.62 13.37 -2.01
N MET A 577 -9.89 14.66 -2.20
CA MET A 577 -9.80 15.34 -3.50
C MET A 577 -8.82 16.52 -3.42
N VAL A 578 -8.07 16.78 -4.50
CA VAL A 578 -7.10 17.88 -4.55
C VAL A 578 -7.79 19.23 -4.84
N VAL A 579 -7.58 20.20 -3.96
CA VAL A 579 -8.13 21.56 -4.08
C VAL A 579 -7.37 22.33 -5.18
N GLY A 580 -8.08 23.02 -6.07
CA GLY A 580 -7.50 23.67 -7.25
C GLY A 580 -7.06 22.69 -8.35
N GLY A 581 -7.38 21.40 -8.22
CA GLY A 581 -7.30 20.39 -9.27
C GLY A 581 -6.14 19.40 -9.16
N TYR A 582 -6.42 18.13 -9.40
CA TYR A 582 -5.52 16.98 -9.27
C TYR A 582 -4.39 16.98 -10.32
N ASN A 583 -4.53 17.74 -11.41
CA ASN A 583 -3.44 17.95 -12.38
C ASN A 583 -2.17 18.57 -11.76
N GLN A 584 -2.23 19.13 -10.56
CA GLN A 584 -1.05 19.55 -9.79
C GLN A 584 -0.05 18.41 -9.54
N LEU A 585 -0.50 17.15 -9.38
CA LEU A 585 0.39 15.98 -9.21
C LEU A 585 1.29 15.74 -10.45
N PRO A 586 0.75 15.53 -11.67
CA PRO A 586 1.60 15.37 -12.86
C PRO A 586 2.41 16.63 -13.19
N TYR A 587 1.92 17.84 -12.87
CA TYR A 587 2.75 19.05 -12.99
C TYR A 587 3.95 19.02 -12.03
N GLY A 588 3.77 18.64 -10.76
CA GLY A 588 4.86 18.45 -9.80
C GLY A 588 5.90 17.44 -10.29
N LEU A 589 5.45 16.24 -10.70
CA LEU A 589 6.33 15.21 -11.26
C LEU A 589 7.10 15.69 -12.49
N TYR A 590 6.48 16.53 -13.33
CA TYR A 590 7.11 17.13 -14.51
C TYR A 590 8.15 18.21 -14.19
N SER A 591 7.89 19.09 -13.22
CA SER A 591 8.72 20.29 -12.99
C SER A 591 9.67 20.23 -11.81
N VAL A 592 9.48 19.32 -10.84
CA VAL A 592 10.21 19.30 -9.56
C VAL A 592 10.98 17.98 -9.39
N PRO A 593 12.27 17.99 -9.02
CA PRO A 593 13.12 19.17 -8.75
C PRO A 593 13.53 19.93 -10.02
N ASP A 594 13.84 19.21 -11.09
CA ASP A 594 14.24 19.73 -12.39
C ASP A 594 13.17 19.43 -13.44
N LYS A 595 13.05 20.23 -14.49
CA LYS A 595 12.06 20.01 -15.55
C LYS A 595 12.42 18.84 -16.48
N LEU A 596 11.56 17.83 -16.60
CA LEU A 596 11.72 16.70 -17.52
C LEU A 596 11.69 17.12 -19.00
N ASP A 597 12.40 16.41 -19.88
CA ASP A 597 12.29 16.57 -21.34
C ASP A 597 11.01 15.90 -21.88
N VAL A 598 9.90 16.65 -21.87
CA VAL A 598 8.60 16.21 -22.40
C VAL A 598 8.29 16.88 -23.73
N ARG A 599 7.98 16.09 -24.76
CA ARG A 599 7.58 16.51 -26.11
C ARG A 599 6.07 16.28 -26.31
N THR A 600 5.28 17.34 -26.18
CA THR A 600 3.83 17.31 -26.44
C THR A 600 3.50 17.46 -27.93
N ASN A 601 2.27 17.12 -28.30
CA ASN A 601 1.78 17.08 -29.70
C ASN A 601 2.53 16.06 -30.59
N LYS A 602 3.07 14.99 -29.98
CA LYS A 602 3.80 13.91 -30.66
C LYS A 602 2.98 12.64 -30.61
N THR A 603 1.97 12.57 -31.48
CA THR A 603 1.10 11.39 -31.61
C THR A 603 1.91 10.24 -32.17
N VAL A 604 2.26 9.27 -31.33
CA VAL A 604 2.97 8.05 -31.74
C VAL A 604 2.05 7.19 -32.60
N THR A 605 2.57 6.69 -33.72
CA THR A 605 1.86 5.81 -34.66
C THR A 605 2.51 4.44 -34.82
N LYS A 606 3.83 4.35 -34.62
CA LYS A 606 4.59 3.09 -34.68
C LYS A 606 5.73 3.07 -33.67
N ILE A 607 6.03 1.88 -33.14
CA ILE A 607 7.20 1.59 -32.31
C ILE A 607 7.92 0.38 -32.90
N SER A 608 9.11 0.60 -33.47
CA SER A 608 10.04 -0.48 -33.82
C SER A 608 10.94 -0.79 -32.63
N TYR A 609 11.13 -2.06 -32.26
CA TYR A 609 11.94 -2.46 -31.11
C TYR A 609 12.73 -3.76 -31.38
N GLY A 610 13.65 -4.13 -30.47
CA GLY A 610 14.43 -5.36 -30.52
C GLY A 610 13.84 -6.42 -29.60
N THR A 611 13.72 -7.66 -30.07
CA THR A 611 13.43 -8.83 -29.23
C THR A 611 14.70 -9.31 -28.50
N ASN A 612 14.56 -10.29 -27.61
CA ASN A 612 15.70 -10.87 -26.87
C ASN A 612 16.81 -11.41 -27.82
N ASP A 613 16.42 -11.93 -28.99
CA ASP A 613 17.34 -12.42 -30.02
C ASP A 613 18.04 -11.29 -30.81
N GLN A 614 17.59 -10.04 -30.63
CA GLN A 614 18.08 -8.82 -31.30
C GLN A 614 18.51 -7.76 -30.28
N SER A 615 19.14 -8.17 -29.17
CA SER A 615 19.48 -7.31 -28.02
C SER A 615 20.27 -6.03 -28.34
N ASN A 616 20.99 -5.98 -29.46
CA ASN A 616 21.72 -4.78 -29.93
C ASN A 616 20.87 -3.81 -30.79
N ARG A 617 19.59 -4.10 -31.07
CA ARG A 617 18.72 -3.25 -31.90
C ARG A 617 18.11 -2.12 -31.07
N LYS A 618 18.56 -0.88 -31.31
CA LYS A 618 17.91 0.33 -30.78
C LYS A 618 16.44 0.40 -31.21
N ALA A 619 15.59 0.80 -30.28
CA ALA A 619 14.18 1.05 -30.52
C ALA A 619 13.98 2.41 -31.21
N THR A 620 12.89 2.56 -31.96
CA THR A 620 12.52 3.80 -32.67
C THR A 620 11.02 4.05 -32.55
N VAL A 621 10.66 5.21 -32.01
CA VAL A 621 9.28 5.70 -31.90
C VAL A 621 9.01 6.67 -33.05
N TYR A 622 7.96 6.41 -33.83
CA TYR A 622 7.56 7.20 -35.00
C TYR A 622 6.30 8.00 -34.65
N CYS A 623 6.29 9.28 -35.02
CA CYS A 623 5.17 10.19 -34.79
C CYS A 623 4.41 10.50 -36.08
N ALA A 624 3.13 10.86 -35.96
CA ALA A 624 2.23 11.20 -37.06
C ALA A 624 2.67 12.41 -37.89
N ASP A 625 3.48 13.30 -37.31
CA ASP A 625 4.09 14.45 -37.97
C ASP A 625 5.40 14.11 -38.74
N GLY A 626 5.82 12.86 -38.69
CA GLY A 626 7.05 12.35 -39.32
C GLY A 626 8.30 12.42 -38.43
N GLU A 627 8.25 13.02 -37.23
CA GLU A 627 9.38 12.99 -36.30
C GLU A 627 9.63 11.56 -35.78
N ARG A 628 10.90 11.26 -35.50
CA ARG A 628 11.35 9.95 -35.01
C ARG A 628 12.29 10.12 -33.84
N PHE A 629 12.06 9.35 -32.79
CA PHE A 629 12.92 9.29 -31.61
C PHE A 629 13.59 7.92 -31.56
N VAL A 630 14.91 7.89 -31.45
CA VAL A 630 15.70 6.65 -31.36
C VAL A 630 16.24 6.52 -29.94
N GLY A 631 16.08 5.34 -29.35
CA GLY A 631 16.50 5.05 -27.99
C GLY A 631 16.99 3.62 -27.81
N ASP A 632 17.64 3.35 -26.70
CA ASP A 632 18.11 2.03 -26.31
C ASP A 632 16.97 1.20 -25.69
N HIS A 633 16.04 1.87 -24.97
CA HIS A 633 14.80 1.28 -24.45
C HIS A 633 13.59 2.20 -24.72
N VAL A 634 12.40 1.59 -24.82
CA VAL A 634 11.11 2.28 -24.84
C VAL A 634 10.24 1.78 -23.69
N VAL A 635 9.63 2.69 -22.94
CA VAL A 635 8.57 2.40 -21.96
C VAL A 635 7.25 2.89 -22.54
N TYR A 636 6.32 1.98 -22.85
CA TYR A 636 4.98 2.33 -23.31
C TYR A 636 4.03 2.50 -22.12
N THR A 637 3.38 3.66 -22.01
CA THR A 637 2.39 3.95 -20.95
C THR A 637 1.04 4.42 -21.50
N GLY A 638 0.73 4.07 -22.76
CA GLY A 638 -0.60 4.26 -23.32
C GLY A 638 -1.64 3.35 -22.66
N SER A 639 -2.91 3.73 -22.73
CA SER A 639 -4.03 2.97 -22.16
C SER A 639 -4.21 1.57 -22.76
N LEU A 640 -4.86 0.67 -22.02
CA LEU A 640 -5.30 -0.62 -22.56
C LEU A 640 -6.21 -0.44 -23.79
N GLY A 641 -7.18 0.49 -23.74
CA GLY A 641 -8.04 0.80 -24.88
C GLY A 641 -7.28 1.19 -26.16
N THR A 642 -6.17 1.94 -26.06
CA THR A 642 -5.31 2.23 -27.23
C THR A 642 -4.59 1.00 -27.80
N LEU A 643 -4.29 -0.01 -26.97
CA LEU A 643 -3.72 -1.29 -27.40
C LEU A 643 -4.80 -2.19 -28.03
N GLN A 644 -6.00 -2.25 -27.45
CA GLN A 644 -7.14 -2.97 -28.01
C GLN A 644 -7.55 -2.41 -29.38
N HIS A 645 -7.63 -1.09 -29.52
CA HIS A 645 -7.86 -0.42 -30.81
C HIS A 645 -6.66 -0.45 -31.78
N ARG A 646 -5.54 -1.12 -31.43
CA ARG A 646 -4.31 -1.20 -32.22
C ARG A 646 -3.86 0.18 -32.76
N SER A 647 -3.99 1.23 -31.92
CA SER A 647 -3.75 2.63 -32.31
C SER A 647 -2.26 2.97 -32.53
N VAL A 648 -1.36 2.06 -32.14
CA VAL A 648 0.08 2.12 -32.39
C VAL A 648 0.51 0.79 -33.00
N GLU A 649 1.22 0.84 -34.13
CA GLU A 649 1.85 -0.33 -34.76
C GLU A 649 3.10 -0.75 -33.98
N PHE A 650 3.26 -2.05 -33.73
CA PHE A 650 4.45 -2.62 -33.10
C PHE A 650 5.25 -3.43 -34.13
N ASP A 651 6.56 -3.20 -34.21
CA ASP A 651 7.47 -3.83 -35.19
C ASP A 651 8.74 -4.41 -34.51
N PRO A 652 8.86 -5.74 -34.34
CA PRO A 652 7.89 -6.76 -34.75
C PRO A 652 6.56 -6.67 -33.98
N PRO A 653 5.49 -7.33 -34.44
CA PRO A 653 4.23 -7.40 -33.69
C PRO A 653 4.42 -7.94 -32.27
N LEU A 654 3.57 -7.48 -31.34
CA LEU A 654 3.59 -7.98 -29.96
C LEU A 654 3.39 -9.51 -29.93
N PRO A 655 4.07 -10.26 -29.04
CA PRO A 655 3.87 -11.70 -28.93
C PRO A 655 2.42 -12.07 -28.65
N GLU A 656 1.99 -13.24 -29.12
CA GLU A 656 0.61 -13.73 -28.97
C GLU A 656 0.14 -13.70 -27.50
N TRP A 657 0.99 -14.14 -26.56
CA TRP A 657 0.68 -14.10 -25.13
C TRP A 657 0.37 -12.69 -24.60
N LYS A 658 0.97 -11.65 -25.19
CA LYS A 658 0.70 -10.24 -24.83
C LYS A 658 -0.59 -9.77 -25.48
N GLN A 659 -0.81 -10.08 -26.75
CA GLN A 659 -2.05 -9.73 -27.46
C GLN A 659 -3.27 -10.37 -26.81
N ASN A 660 -3.19 -11.66 -26.46
CA ASN A 660 -4.28 -12.38 -25.81
C ASN A 660 -4.62 -11.78 -24.42
N ALA A 661 -3.63 -11.27 -23.67
CA ALA A 661 -3.89 -10.55 -22.41
C ALA A 661 -4.49 -9.14 -22.62
N VAL A 662 -4.05 -8.41 -23.66
CA VAL A 662 -4.67 -7.14 -24.10
C VAL A 662 -6.15 -7.34 -24.45
N ASP A 663 -6.46 -8.44 -25.14
CA ASP A 663 -7.79 -8.69 -25.67
C ASP A 663 -8.73 -9.35 -24.64
N ARG A 664 -8.19 -10.04 -23.62
CA ARG A 664 -8.96 -10.59 -22.48
C ARG A 664 -9.34 -9.56 -21.41
N LEU A 665 -8.46 -8.60 -21.09
CA LEU A 665 -8.73 -7.62 -20.04
C LEU A 665 -9.86 -6.66 -20.45
N GLY A 666 -10.72 -6.33 -19.50
CA GLY A 666 -11.78 -5.35 -19.71
C GLY A 666 -11.21 -3.93 -19.74
N PHE A 667 -11.77 -3.07 -20.59
CA PHE A 667 -11.54 -1.63 -20.53
C PHE A 667 -12.89 -0.89 -20.45
N GLY A 668 -13.14 -0.30 -19.28
CA GLY A 668 -14.42 0.27 -18.90
C GLY A 668 -14.63 1.70 -19.39
N LEU A 669 -15.84 2.20 -19.21
CA LEU A 669 -16.24 3.56 -19.51
C LEU A 669 -17.05 4.17 -18.35
N LEU A 670 -16.62 5.35 -17.94
CA LEU A 670 -17.29 6.21 -16.97
C LEU A 670 -17.16 7.64 -17.49
N ASN A 671 -18.31 8.31 -17.65
CA ASN A 671 -18.35 9.72 -18.07
C ASN A 671 -18.95 10.61 -16.98
N LYS A 672 -18.70 11.91 -17.10
CA LYS A 672 -19.11 12.94 -16.13
C LYS A 672 -19.77 14.11 -16.81
N VAL A 673 -20.67 14.75 -16.09
CA VAL A 673 -21.34 16.00 -16.48
C VAL A 673 -21.08 17.03 -15.39
N VAL A 674 -20.22 17.99 -15.70
CA VAL A 674 -19.88 19.11 -14.80
C VAL A 674 -20.84 20.25 -15.05
N LEU A 675 -21.41 20.79 -13.97
CA LEU A 675 -22.41 21.84 -13.97
C LEU A 675 -21.93 22.94 -13.00
N VAL A 676 -21.62 24.12 -13.52
CA VAL A 676 -21.28 25.30 -12.71
C VAL A 676 -22.50 26.20 -12.59
N PHE A 677 -22.86 26.58 -11.37
CA PHE A 677 -23.99 27.47 -11.06
C PHE A 677 -23.49 28.79 -10.48
N ASP A 678 -24.37 29.80 -10.47
CA ASP A 678 -24.11 31.12 -9.87
C ASP A 678 -24.08 31.03 -8.33
N GLU A 679 -25.06 30.31 -7.76
CA GLU A 679 -25.25 30.08 -6.34
C GLU A 679 -25.66 28.60 -6.09
N PRO A 680 -25.30 28.01 -4.93
CA PRO A 680 -25.68 26.64 -4.60
C PRO A 680 -27.14 26.56 -4.13
N PHE A 681 -27.87 25.57 -4.65
CA PHE A 681 -29.26 25.24 -4.25
C PHE A 681 -29.37 23.91 -3.48
N TRP A 682 -28.24 23.29 -3.16
CA TRP A 682 -28.11 21.99 -2.49
C TRP A 682 -27.47 22.12 -1.10
N ASP A 683 -27.44 21.04 -0.33
CA ASP A 683 -26.75 20.98 0.97
C ASP A 683 -25.23 21.08 0.76
N VAL A 684 -24.65 22.23 1.12
CA VAL A 684 -23.22 22.52 0.92
C VAL A 684 -22.29 21.84 1.92
N GLU A 685 -22.83 21.26 3.00
CA GLU A 685 -22.05 20.53 4.01
C GLU A 685 -21.88 19.04 3.68
N ARG A 686 -22.55 18.54 2.63
CA ARG A 686 -22.38 17.17 2.12
C ARG A 686 -21.49 17.16 0.90
N ASP A 687 -20.58 16.20 0.84
CA ASP A 687 -19.66 16.03 -0.30
C ASP A 687 -20.34 15.39 -1.53
N PHE A 688 -21.45 14.67 -1.35
CA PHE A 688 -22.24 14.09 -2.44
C PHE A 688 -23.70 13.79 -2.06
N PHE A 689 -24.53 13.56 -3.07
CA PHE A 689 -25.89 13.02 -2.94
C PHE A 689 -26.21 12.04 -4.08
N GLY A 690 -27.12 11.10 -3.82
CA GLY A 690 -27.56 10.08 -4.78
C GLY A 690 -28.97 10.33 -5.31
N LEU A 691 -29.25 9.94 -6.56
CA LEU A 691 -30.59 9.93 -7.16
C LEU A 691 -30.98 8.50 -7.56
N LEU A 692 -32.14 8.03 -7.12
CA LEU A 692 -32.72 6.79 -7.61
C LEU A 692 -33.25 6.98 -9.03
N ARG A 693 -32.86 6.09 -9.93
CA ARG A 693 -33.30 6.07 -11.33
C ARG A 693 -34.45 5.08 -11.53
N THR A 694 -35.33 5.40 -12.45
CA THR A 694 -36.53 4.60 -12.74
C THR A 694 -36.32 3.69 -13.96
N PRO A 695 -36.83 2.45 -13.93
CA PRO A 695 -37.07 1.66 -15.14
C PRO A 695 -38.21 2.29 -15.96
N GLU A 696 -38.47 1.78 -17.17
CA GLU A 696 -39.62 2.22 -17.99
C GLU A 696 -40.96 1.93 -17.31
N ASN A 697 -41.09 0.77 -16.66
CA ASN A 697 -42.24 0.40 -15.84
C ASN A 697 -41.95 0.66 -14.36
N LEU A 698 -42.50 1.73 -13.79
CA LEU A 698 -42.28 2.16 -12.39
C LEU A 698 -42.55 1.07 -11.33
N GLU A 699 -43.40 0.09 -11.63
CA GLU A 699 -43.74 -1.03 -10.75
C GLU A 699 -42.88 -2.29 -11.00
N SER A 700 -41.79 -2.17 -11.78
CA SER A 700 -40.92 -3.31 -12.08
C SER A 700 -40.17 -3.83 -10.86
N MET A 701 -40.22 -5.14 -10.71
CA MET A 701 -39.50 -5.93 -9.71
C MET A 701 -38.41 -6.81 -10.33
N LYS A 702 -37.93 -6.48 -11.53
CA LYS A 702 -36.87 -7.21 -12.24
C LYS A 702 -35.57 -6.39 -12.32
N GLN A 703 -34.41 -7.03 -12.30
CA GLN A 703 -33.12 -6.33 -12.47
C GLN A 703 -32.92 -5.79 -13.91
N GLU A 704 -33.25 -6.60 -14.92
CA GLU A 704 -33.07 -6.26 -16.36
C GLU A 704 -33.68 -4.90 -16.77
N ASP A 705 -34.83 -4.53 -16.20
CA ASP A 705 -35.54 -3.29 -16.55
C ASP A 705 -34.81 -2.01 -16.09
N TYR A 706 -33.80 -2.13 -15.21
CA TYR A 706 -33.07 -1.01 -14.61
C TYR A 706 -31.69 -0.78 -15.25
N ALA A 707 -31.06 -1.81 -15.83
CA ALA A 707 -29.67 -1.80 -16.28
C ALA A 707 -29.35 -0.60 -17.19
N ASN A 708 -30.21 -0.34 -18.18
CA ASN A 708 -30.04 0.75 -19.15
C ASN A 708 -30.02 2.17 -18.54
N ASN A 709 -30.55 2.39 -17.33
CA ASN A 709 -30.76 3.73 -16.76
C ASN A 709 -30.20 3.91 -15.34
N ARG A 710 -29.86 2.82 -14.61
CA ARG A 710 -29.47 2.91 -13.19
C ARG A 710 -28.23 3.77 -12.94
N GLY A 711 -27.22 3.71 -13.82
CA GLY A 711 -26.02 4.53 -13.76
C GLY A 711 -26.16 5.98 -14.26
N ARG A 712 -27.34 6.41 -14.71
CA ARG A 712 -27.55 7.72 -15.36
C ARG A 712 -27.85 8.82 -14.34
N PHE A 713 -26.88 9.70 -14.05
CA PHE A 713 -26.99 10.73 -13.00
C PHE A 713 -27.29 10.17 -11.60
N TYR A 714 -26.86 8.94 -11.33
CA TYR A 714 -27.18 8.24 -10.08
C TYR A 714 -26.51 8.88 -8.85
N LEU A 715 -25.40 9.61 -9.04
CA LEU A 715 -24.64 10.26 -7.97
C LEU A 715 -24.09 11.61 -8.47
N PHE A 716 -24.16 12.61 -7.59
CA PHE A 716 -23.61 13.95 -7.79
C PHE A 716 -22.60 14.29 -6.71
N TRP A 717 -21.40 14.70 -7.12
CA TRP A 717 -20.40 15.28 -6.22
C TRP A 717 -20.63 16.77 -6.06
N ASN A 718 -20.62 17.24 -4.82
CA ASN A 718 -20.51 18.66 -4.47
C ASN A 718 -19.02 19.05 -4.49
N CYS A 719 -18.63 19.86 -5.46
CA CYS A 719 -17.23 20.23 -5.66
C CYS A 719 -16.91 21.67 -5.21
N ILE A 720 -17.74 22.29 -4.34
CA ILE A 720 -17.47 23.62 -3.80
C ILE A 720 -16.13 23.66 -3.05
N ARG A 721 -15.88 22.70 -2.16
CA ARG A 721 -14.66 22.64 -1.33
C ARG A 721 -13.37 22.46 -2.15
N THR A 722 -13.45 21.94 -3.38
CA THR A 722 -12.30 21.61 -4.23
C THR A 722 -12.09 22.60 -5.38
N THR A 723 -13.18 23.15 -5.94
CA THR A 723 -13.15 24.11 -7.06
C THR A 723 -13.21 25.56 -6.59
N GLY A 724 -13.74 25.82 -5.39
CA GLY A 724 -14.03 27.15 -4.86
C GLY A 724 -15.27 27.84 -5.47
N LEU A 725 -16.03 27.14 -6.33
CA LEU A 725 -17.22 27.62 -7.04
C LEU A 725 -18.43 26.68 -6.81
N PRO A 726 -19.69 27.12 -7.01
CA PRO A 726 -20.88 26.25 -6.96
C PRO A 726 -20.90 25.23 -8.11
N VAL A 727 -20.20 24.10 -7.92
CA VAL A 727 -20.04 23.04 -8.94
C VAL A 727 -20.64 21.73 -8.47
N LEU A 728 -21.51 21.16 -9.31
CA LEU A 728 -21.93 19.77 -9.22
C LEU A 728 -21.28 18.94 -10.34
N VAL A 729 -20.94 17.69 -10.03
CA VAL A 729 -20.45 16.72 -11.02
C VAL A 729 -21.33 15.47 -10.97
N GLY A 730 -22.23 15.33 -11.95
CA GLY A 730 -23.08 14.16 -12.11
C GLY A 730 -22.35 13.03 -12.84
N LEU A 731 -22.50 11.80 -12.34
CA LEU A 731 -21.86 10.61 -12.92
C LEU A 731 -22.76 9.88 -13.93
N MET A 732 -22.12 9.32 -14.97
CA MET A 732 -22.73 8.48 -16.00
C MET A 732 -21.97 7.15 -16.03
N ALA A 733 -22.48 6.15 -15.30
CA ALA A 733 -21.90 4.81 -15.14
C ALA A 733 -22.69 3.74 -15.93
N GLY A 734 -22.13 2.54 -16.06
CA GLY A 734 -22.75 1.44 -16.79
C GLY A 734 -23.11 1.82 -18.24
N ASP A 735 -24.27 1.37 -18.72
CA ASP A 735 -24.75 1.70 -20.07
C ASP A 735 -24.98 3.20 -20.30
N ALA A 736 -25.29 3.96 -19.23
CA ALA A 736 -25.44 5.41 -19.33
C ALA A 736 -24.12 6.12 -19.73
N ALA A 737 -22.97 5.53 -19.42
CA ALA A 737 -21.66 6.03 -19.84
C ALA A 737 -21.50 6.01 -21.36
N TYR A 738 -21.99 4.95 -22.02
CA TYR A 738 -21.97 4.77 -23.47
C TYR A 738 -23.05 5.61 -24.16
N GLN A 739 -24.23 5.75 -23.55
CA GLN A 739 -25.27 6.67 -24.04
C GLN A 739 -24.77 8.13 -24.07
N ALA A 740 -23.99 8.57 -23.07
CA ALA A 740 -23.42 9.91 -23.01
C ALA A 740 -22.45 10.23 -24.17
N GLU A 741 -21.77 9.22 -24.73
CA GLU A 741 -20.93 9.40 -25.93
C GLU A 741 -21.77 9.75 -27.17
N GLN A 742 -23.02 9.25 -27.24
CA GLN A 742 -23.91 9.35 -28.40
C GLN A 742 -24.92 10.51 -28.28
N SER A 743 -25.37 10.84 -27.06
CA SER A 743 -26.26 11.98 -26.81
C SER A 743 -25.55 13.32 -26.99
N THR A 744 -26.29 14.34 -27.41
CA THR A 744 -25.78 15.73 -27.46
C THR A 744 -25.70 16.34 -26.06
N ASP A 745 -24.81 17.32 -25.89
CA ASP A 745 -24.69 18.05 -24.61
C ASP A 745 -26.02 18.72 -24.22
N ALA A 746 -26.79 19.23 -25.18
CA ALA A 746 -28.07 19.89 -24.92
C ALA A 746 -29.13 18.93 -24.34
N GLU A 747 -29.18 17.69 -24.82
CA GLU A 747 -30.10 16.65 -24.31
C GLU A 747 -29.72 16.25 -22.88
N ILE A 748 -28.42 15.98 -22.66
CA ILE A 748 -27.84 15.65 -21.35
C ILE A 748 -28.13 16.76 -20.33
N VAL A 749 -27.97 18.03 -20.74
CA VAL A 749 -28.22 19.22 -19.90
C VAL A 749 -29.69 19.41 -19.59
N THR A 750 -30.56 19.24 -20.59
CA THR A 750 -32.02 19.35 -20.40
C THR A 750 -32.52 18.28 -19.44
N GLU A 751 -32.01 17.05 -19.55
CA GLU A 751 -32.35 15.98 -18.62
C GLU A 751 -31.84 16.28 -17.21
N VAL A 752 -30.54 16.56 -17.04
CA VAL A 752 -29.94 16.71 -15.71
C VAL A 752 -30.53 17.90 -14.94
N THR A 753 -30.79 19.02 -15.61
CA THR A 753 -31.47 20.17 -14.98
C THR A 753 -32.91 19.85 -14.63
N THR A 754 -33.62 19.04 -15.43
CA THR A 754 -34.97 18.55 -15.09
C THR A 754 -34.96 17.65 -13.86
N GLN A 755 -33.98 16.73 -13.74
CA GLN A 755 -33.82 15.88 -12.55
C GLN A 755 -33.51 16.73 -11.30
N LEU A 756 -32.57 17.67 -11.39
CA LEU A 756 -32.22 18.57 -10.28
C LEU A 756 -33.43 19.44 -9.85
N ARG A 757 -34.20 19.98 -10.80
CA ARG A 757 -35.46 20.71 -10.53
C ARG A 757 -36.50 19.84 -9.83
N ASN A 758 -36.58 18.56 -10.17
CA ASN A 758 -37.51 17.62 -9.55
C ASN A 758 -37.11 17.22 -8.13
N VAL A 759 -35.80 17.20 -7.81
CA VAL A 759 -35.27 16.90 -6.48
C VAL A 759 -35.35 18.13 -5.58
N PHE A 760 -34.82 19.27 -6.03
CA PHE A 760 -34.76 20.50 -5.26
C PHE A 760 -35.99 21.40 -5.47
N LYS A 761 -37.20 20.82 -5.46
CA LYS A 761 -38.50 21.52 -5.64
C LYS A 761 -38.75 22.70 -4.70
N HIS A 762 -38.04 22.74 -3.57
CA HIS A 762 -38.12 23.80 -2.57
C HIS A 762 -37.24 25.02 -2.90
N ALA A 763 -36.38 24.92 -3.91
CA ALA A 763 -35.47 25.96 -4.38
C ALA A 763 -35.72 26.27 -5.87
N THR A 764 -35.28 27.46 -6.32
CA THR A 764 -35.24 27.77 -7.75
C THR A 764 -33.92 27.25 -8.32
N VAL A 765 -33.96 26.18 -9.12
CA VAL A 765 -32.78 25.61 -9.78
C VAL A 765 -32.55 26.30 -11.12
N PRO A 766 -31.53 27.18 -11.26
CA PRO A 766 -31.23 27.89 -12.49
C PRO A 766 -30.62 26.95 -13.54
N ASP A 767 -30.50 27.42 -14.77
CA ASP A 767 -29.63 26.77 -15.76
C ASP A 767 -28.14 27.02 -15.40
N PRO A 768 -27.25 26.05 -15.64
CA PRO A 768 -25.82 26.18 -15.35
C PRO A 768 -25.13 27.23 -16.26
N LEU A 769 -24.18 27.96 -15.70
CA LEU A 769 -23.37 28.99 -16.36
C LEU A 769 -22.27 28.40 -17.26
N GLU A 770 -21.70 27.27 -16.88
CA GLU A 770 -20.67 26.54 -17.62
C GLU A 770 -20.92 25.03 -17.46
N ILE A 771 -20.71 24.29 -18.54
CA ILE A 771 -21.05 22.88 -18.66
C ILE A 771 -19.90 22.16 -19.36
N VAL A 772 -19.51 21.00 -18.85
CA VAL A 772 -18.55 20.11 -19.53
C VAL A 772 -19.01 18.66 -19.44
N VAL A 773 -19.19 18.01 -20.59
CA VAL A 773 -19.49 16.58 -20.69
C VAL A 773 -18.25 15.84 -21.15
N THR A 774 -17.82 14.82 -20.42
CA THR A 774 -16.66 13.98 -20.82
C THR A 774 -17.09 12.91 -21.81
N ARG A 775 -16.18 12.54 -22.71
CA ARG A 775 -16.36 11.49 -23.72
C ARG A 775 -15.08 10.66 -23.88
N TRP A 776 -14.80 9.83 -22.88
CA TRP A 776 -13.54 9.09 -22.75
C TRP A 776 -13.36 7.95 -23.78
N ALA A 777 -14.45 7.37 -24.32
CA ALA A 777 -14.36 6.36 -25.39
C ALA A 777 -14.05 6.99 -26.76
N SER A 778 -14.65 8.14 -27.05
CA SER A 778 -14.38 8.92 -28.27
C SER A 778 -12.96 9.50 -28.32
N ASP A 779 -12.33 9.73 -27.16
CA ASP A 779 -10.96 10.24 -27.07
C ASP A 779 -9.93 9.23 -27.60
N SER A 780 -9.29 9.59 -28.72
CA SER A 780 -8.34 8.73 -29.45
C SER A 780 -7.10 8.33 -28.65
N PHE A 781 -6.75 9.05 -27.58
CA PHE A 781 -5.57 8.77 -26.75
C PHE A 781 -5.88 7.89 -25.53
N THR A 782 -7.15 7.52 -25.31
CA THR A 782 -7.58 6.68 -24.18
C THR A 782 -8.54 5.57 -24.55
N ARG A 783 -9.53 5.81 -25.43
CA ARG A 783 -10.52 4.80 -25.85
C ARG A 783 -11.30 4.15 -24.69
N GLY A 784 -11.58 4.92 -23.65
CA GLY A 784 -12.24 4.47 -22.41
C GLY A 784 -11.61 5.08 -21.16
N SER A 785 -12.08 4.63 -19.99
CA SER A 785 -11.74 5.21 -18.68
C SER A 785 -10.62 4.45 -17.96
N TYR A 786 -10.79 3.18 -17.61
CA TYR A 786 -9.79 2.35 -16.90
C TYR A 786 -10.06 0.85 -17.05
N SER A 787 -9.08 -0.01 -16.73
CA SER A 787 -9.27 -1.46 -16.87
C SER A 787 -10.10 -2.09 -15.75
N PHE A 788 -10.73 -3.22 -16.06
CA PHE A 788 -11.40 -4.10 -15.10
C PHE A 788 -11.10 -5.57 -15.44
N VAL A 789 -11.31 -6.49 -14.50
CA VAL A 789 -11.14 -7.92 -14.78
C VAL A 789 -12.41 -8.47 -15.44
N ALA A 790 -12.34 -8.76 -16.73
CA ALA A 790 -13.48 -9.27 -17.48
C ALA A 790 -13.73 -10.76 -17.19
N ALA A 791 -14.94 -11.25 -17.43
CA ALA A 791 -15.33 -12.65 -17.17
C ALA A 791 -14.47 -13.71 -17.88
N GLY A 792 -13.82 -13.37 -19.00
CA GLY A 792 -12.88 -14.24 -19.71
C GLY A 792 -11.40 -14.00 -19.38
N ALA A 793 -11.07 -13.15 -18.41
CA ALA A 793 -9.69 -12.81 -18.05
C ALA A 793 -9.04 -13.84 -17.11
N HIS A 794 -7.72 -13.93 -17.16
CA HIS A 794 -6.92 -14.87 -16.37
C HIS A 794 -6.26 -14.17 -15.16
N PRO A 795 -5.97 -14.88 -14.05
CA PRO A 795 -5.38 -14.28 -12.85
C PRO A 795 -4.01 -13.60 -13.07
N GLU A 796 -3.26 -14.03 -14.09
CA GLU A 796 -1.95 -13.46 -14.45
C GLU A 796 -2.02 -12.33 -15.50
N ASP A 797 -3.20 -11.87 -15.94
CA ASP A 797 -3.26 -10.98 -17.11
C ASP A 797 -2.63 -9.59 -16.86
N TYR A 798 -2.68 -9.06 -15.64
CA TYR A 798 -1.99 -7.80 -15.30
C TYR A 798 -0.47 -7.96 -15.22
N GLU A 799 0.02 -9.05 -14.64
CA GLU A 799 1.44 -9.42 -14.63
C GLU A 799 1.93 -9.66 -16.06
N THR A 800 1.12 -10.33 -16.88
CA THR A 800 1.39 -10.56 -18.31
C THR A 800 1.43 -9.25 -19.08
N MET A 801 0.53 -8.31 -18.80
CA MET A 801 0.57 -6.95 -19.34
C MET A 801 1.82 -6.17 -18.91
N ALA A 802 2.34 -6.39 -17.70
CA ALA A 802 3.57 -5.76 -17.21
C ALA A 802 4.85 -6.31 -17.89
N ARG A 803 4.96 -7.63 -18.15
CA ARG A 803 6.19 -8.28 -18.66
C ARG A 803 6.79 -7.55 -19.89
N PRO A 804 8.07 -7.15 -19.89
CA PRO A 804 8.70 -6.51 -21.06
C PRO A 804 8.90 -7.49 -22.23
N VAL A 805 9.15 -6.95 -23.42
CA VAL A 805 9.48 -7.70 -24.64
C VAL A 805 10.76 -7.13 -25.25
N GLY A 806 11.90 -7.74 -24.93
CA GLY A 806 13.21 -7.19 -25.28
C GLY A 806 13.42 -5.80 -24.67
N ASN A 807 13.65 -4.78 -25.49
CA ASN A 807 13.80 -3.40 -25.03
C ASN A 807 12.50 -2.56 -25.02
N LEU A 808 11.34 -3.20 -25.16
CA LEU A 808 10.02 -2.59 -24.97
C LEU A 808 9.42 -2.98 -23.60
N HIS A 809 9.27 -2.00 -22.73
CA HIS A 809 8.69 -2.12 -21.39
C HIS A 809 7.27 -1.54 -21.35
N PHE A 810 6.47 -1.96 -20.36
CA PHE A 810 5.08 -1.53 -20.20
C PHE A 810 4.83 -0.97 -18.80
N ALA A 811 4.12 0.15 -18.70
CA ALA A 811 3.62 0.72 -17.45
C ALA A 811 2.23 1.37 -17.64
N GLY A 812 1.60 1.81 -16.56
CA GLY A 812 0.22 2.28 -16.53
C GLY A 812 -0.67 1.38 -15.68
N GLU A 813 -1.88 1.84 -15.34
CA GLU A 813 -2.79 1.15 -14.42
C GLU A 813 -3.15 -0.28 -14.85
N ALA A 814 -3.36 -0.51 -16.15
CA ALA A 814 -3.55 -1.84 -16.76
C ALA A 814 -2.29 -2.76 -16.73
N THR A 815 -1.28 -2.43 -15.92
CA THR A 815 -0.09 -3.25 -15.66
C THR A 815 0.22 -3.40 -14.16
N CYS A 816 -0.70 -3.02 -13.27
CA CYS A 816 -0.53 -3.07 -11.82
C CYS A 816 -1.64 -3.92 -11.18
N GLY A 817 -1.45 -5.24 -11.13
CA GLY A 817 -2.49 -6.17 -10.66
C GLY A 817 -2.92 -5.99 -9.20
N THR A 818 -2.07 -5.39 -8.34
CA THR A 818 -2.40 -5.08 -6.94
C THR A 818 -3.15 -3.76 -6.75
N HIS A 819 -3.15 -2.87 -7.74
CA HIS A 819 -3.82 -1.56 -7.67
C HIS A 819 -4.30 -1.13 -9.07
N PRO A 820 -5.10 -1.94 -9.80
CA PRO A 820 -5.56 -1.62 -11.14
C PRO A 820 -6.43 -0.35 -11.15
N ALA A 821 -6.77 0.19 -12.32
CA ALA A 821 -7.63 1.37 -12.50
C ALA A 821 -7.22 2.71 -11.83
N THR A 822 -6.22 2.73 -10.94
CA THR A 822 -5.93 3.88 -10.07
C THR A 822 -4.74 4.75 -10.52
N VAL A 823 -4.72 6.00 -10.03
CA VAL A 823 -3.58 6.91 -10.20
C VAL A 823 -2.32 6.40 -9.50
N HIS A 824 -2.47 5.79 -8.31
CA HIS A 824 -1.34 5.24 -7.57
C HIS A 824 -0.79 3.94 -8.18
N GLY A 825 -1.63 3.07 -8.75
CA GLY A 825 -1.18 1.91 -9.53
C GLY A 825 -0.47 2.29 -10.83
N ALA A 826 -0.98 3.32 -11.52
CA ALA A 826 -0.25 3.93 -12.63
C ALA A 826 1.12 4.47 -12.19
N TYR A 827 1.23 5.12 -11.02
CA TYR A 827 2.50 5.58 -10.48
C TYR A 827 3.46 4.42 -10.12
N LEU A 828 2.98 3.40 -9.39
CA LEU A 828 3.74 2.22 -8.97
C LEU A 828 4.29 1.43 -10.18
N SER A 829 3.48 1.22 -11.22
CA SER A 829 3.95 0.59 -12.46
C SER A 829 5.02 1.41 -13.18
N GLY A 830 4.99 2.74 -13.08
CA GLY A 830 6.06 3.61 -13.56
C GLY A 830 7.39 3.41 -12.82
N LEU A 831 7.33 3.26 -11.48
CA LEU A 831 8.51 2.92 -10.67
C LEU A 831 9.06 1.53 -11.02
N ARG A 832 8.19 0.53 -11.22
CA ARG A 832 8.58 -0.82 -11.67
C ARG A 832 9.29 -0.77 -13.02
N ALA A 833 8.69 -0.14 -14.03
CA ALA A 833 9.32 -0.05 -15.36
C ALA A 833 10.65 0.72 -15.34
N ALA A 834 10.80 1.72 -14.46
CA ALA A 834 12.09 2.37 -14.24
C ALA A 834 13.14 1.40 -13.63
N ALA A 835 12.73 0.54 -12.71
CA ALA A 835 13.58 -0.50 -12.13
C ALA A 835 14.02 -1.54 -13.19
N GLU A 836 13.08 -2.02 -14.02
CA GLU A 836 13.35 -2.94 -15.14
C GLU A 836 14.37 -2.36 -16.13
N VAL A 837 14.17 -1.11 -16.55
CA VAL A 837 15.08 -0.41 -17.48
C VAL A 837 16.47 -0.22 -16.85
N ILE A 838 16.53 0.14 -15.57
CA ILE A 838 17.81 0.32 -14.86
C ILE A 838 18.51 -1.02 -14.63
N GLU A 839 17.79 -2.13 -14.49
CA GLU A 839 18.37 -3.46 -14.46
C GLU A 839 18.91 -3.91 -15.82
N ALA A 840 18.18 -3.66 -16.90
CA ALA A 840 18.69 -3.90 -18.25
C ALA A 840 19.90 -3.02 -18.60
N THR A 841 19.98 -1.82 -18.04
CA THR A 841 21.06 -0.84 -18.30
C THR A 841 22.32 -1.04 -17.45
N LEU A 842 22.16 -1.29 -16.14
CA LEU A 842 23.26 -1.40 -15.17
C LEU A 842 23.58 -2.85 -14.76
N GLY A 843 22.72 -3.80 -15.11
CA GLY A 843 22.78 -5.18 -14.64
C GLY A 843 22.11 -5.41 -13.28
N PRO A 844 22.13 -6.68 -12.80
CA PRO A 844 21.54 -7.06 -11.54
C PRO A 844 22.24 -6.41 -10.35
N ILE A 845 21.52 -6.31 -9.22
CA ILE A 845 22.07 -5.78 -7.97
C ILE A 845 23.24 -6.64 -7.51
N GLN A 846 24.42 -6.03 -7.39
CA GLN A 846 25.63 -6.72 -6.98
C GLN A 846 25.59 -7.02 -5.47
N ILE A 847 25.47 -8.29 -5.11
CA ILE A 847 25.50 -8.75 -3.71
C ILE A 847 26.95 -8.72 -3.21
N PRO A 848 27.29 -7.96 -2.15
CA PRO A 848 28.64 -7.95 -1.61
C PRO A 848 29.05 -9.34 -1.09
N LEU A 849 30.26 -9.79 -1.41
CA LEU A 849 30.79 -11.08 -0.93
C LEU A 849 32.04 -10.86 -0.04
N PRO A 850 32.07 -11.39 1.20
CA PRO A 850 30.97 -12.05 1.92
C PRO A 850 29.88 -11.06 2.34
N LEU A 851 28.60 -11.45 2.19
CA LEU A 851 27.45 -10.60 2.54
C LEU A 851 27.37 -10.34 4.05
N VAL A 852 27.81 -11.32 4.84
CA VAL A 852 28.01 -11.21 6.28
C VAL A 852 29.44 -11.68 6.56
N PRO A 853 30.40 -10.77 6.80
CA PRO A 853 31.78 -11.14 7.14
C PRO A 853 31.88 -11.94 8.44
N ASP A 854 32.90 -12.78 8.56
CA ASP A 854 33.25 -13.43 9.82
C ASP A 854 33.66 -12.40 10.88
N LYS A 855 33.36 -12.72 12.14
CA LYS A 855 33.78 -11.89 13.26
C LYS A 855 35.31 -11.97 13.40
N PRO A 856 36.05 -10.84 13.41
CA PRO A 856 37.50 -10.88 13.53
C PRO A 856 37.93 -11.54 14.85
N ILE A 857 38.68 -12.64 14.74
CA ILE A 857 39.26 -13.34 15.88
C ILE A 857 40.46 -12.51 16.36
N ILE A 858 40.29 -11.79 17.48
CA ILE A 858 41.39 -11.11 18.16
C ILE A 858 42.24 -12.17 18.87
N ASN A 859 43.22 -12.71 18.15
CA ASN A 859 44.20 -13.64 18.70
C ASN A 859 45.27 -12.89 19.51
N GLY A 860 45.38 -13.22 20.80
CA GLY A 860 46.63 -13.12 21.56
C GLY A 860 46.99 -11.75 22.17
N ALA A 861 46.53 -11.52 23.40
CA ALA A 861 47.28 -10.74 24.38
C ALA A 861 47.21 -11.46 25.75
N THR A 862 48.37 -11.78 26.31
CA THR A 862 48.55 -12.63 27.50
C THR A 862 48.09 -11.93 28.79
N PRO A 863 47.40 -12.61 29.73
CA PRO A 863 46.97 -12.00 30.99
C PRO A 863 48.09 -11.98 32.05
N PRO A 864 48.29 -10.86 32.78
CA PRO A 864 48.99 -10.87 34.07
C PRO A 864 48.05 -11.31 35.21
N THR A 865 48.64 -11.88 36.25
CA THR A 865 47.96 -12.79 37.19
C THR A 865 47.63 -12.15 38.55
N VAL A 866 46.35 -12.26 38.95
CA VAL A 866 45.79 -12.33 40.34
C VAL A 866 46.03 -11.18 41.34
N GLY A 867 44.93 -10.72 41.94
CA GLY A 867 44.91 -9.74 43.04
C GLY A 867 43.62 -9.69 43.88
N THR A 868 42.99 -10.84 44.14
CA THR A 868 41.94 -11.10 45.18
C THR A 868 40.57 -10.35 45.16
N GLU A 869 39.53 -11.16 45.41
CA GLU A 869 38.07 -10.90 45.53
C GLU A 869 37.63 -10.20 46.86
N PRO A 870 36.33 -9.84 47.11
CA PRO A 870 35.09 -10.32 46.44
C PRO A 870 33.98 -9.29 46.04
N ASP A 871 33.13 -9.82 45.15
CA ASP A 871 31.75 -9.49 44.74
C ASP A 871 30.88 -8.54 45.60
N THR A 872 30.12 -7.62 44.96
CA THR A 872 28.63 -7.59 45.03
C THR A 872 27.95 -6.49 44.17
N SER A 873 26.92 -6.92 43.41
CA SER A 873 25.71 -6.15 43.00
C SER A 873 25.88 -5.01 41.95
N LYS A 874 25.29 -5.10 40.74
CA LYS A 874 23.89 -4.87 40.28
C LYS A 874 23.54 -3.38 39.99
N ARG A 875 22.93 -3.18 38.79
CA ARG A 875 22.13 -2.00 38.34
C ARG A 875 22.90 -0.67 38.17
N SER A 876 22.46 0.29 37.35
CA SER A 876 21.41 0.31 36.31
C SER A 876 21.66 1.41 35.27
N VAL A 877 20.98 1.31 34.12
CA VAL A 877 21.05 2.25 32.98
C VAL A 877 20.21 3.52 33.23
N SER A 878 20.54 4.60 32.50
CA SER A 878 19.76 5.84 32.28
C SER A 878 19.80 6.90 33.42
N ALA A 879 19.73 8.21 33.15
CA ALA A 879 19.58 8.94 31.88
C ALA A 879 20.32 10.30 31.91
N THR A 880 20.50 10.93 30.74
CA THR A 880 20.67 12.39 30.66
C THR A 880 20.00 12.90 29.38
N PRO A 881 18.87 13.63 29.49
CA PRO A 881 18.28 14.31 28.35
C PRO A 881 18.98 15.65 28.07
N LEU A 882 19.10 15.95 26.77
CA LEU A 882 19.16 17.29 26.17
C LEU A 882 20.37 18.21 26.45
N SER A 883 20.78 18.86 25.36
CA SER A 883 21.92 19.75 25.24
C SER A 883 21.57 21.18 25.66
N LEU A 884 22.33 21.72 26.61
CA LEU A 884 22.30 23.13 27.00
C LEU A 884 22.90 24.07 25.94
N PRO A 885 22.56 25.37 25.99
CA PRO A 885 23.37 26.43 25.38
C PRO A 885 24.82 26.42 25.89
N LYS A 886 25.74 26.93 25.07
CA LYS A 886 27.17 27.01 25.39
C LYS A 886 27.39 27.94 26.60
N GLY A 887 27.98 27.43 27.68
CA GLY A 887 28.63 28.26 28.72
C GLY A 887 28.21 28.07 30.18
N ALA A 888 27.21 27.23 30.50
CA ALA A 888 26.84 26.95 31.89
C ALA A 888 27.55 25.69 32.44
N ASP A 889 28.12 25.80 33.64
CA ASP A 889 28.83 24.71 34.33
C ASP A 889 27.87 23.54 34.61
N LYS A 890 28.23 22.33 34.15
CA LYS A 890 27.41 21.11 34.32
C LYS A 890 27.13 20.78 35.78
N ASN A 891 28.00 21.20 36.69
CA ASN A 891 27.80 20.99 38.12
C ASN A 891 26.73 21.95 38.69
N ARG A 892 26.66 23.19 38.19
CA ARG A 892 25.62 24.16 38.57
C ARG A 892 24.23 23.69 38.13
N LEU A 893 24.10 23.13 36.92
CA LEU A 893 22.82 22.60 36.46
C LEU A 893 22.33 21.43 37.34
N LYS A 894 23.21 20.49 37.68
CA LYS A 894 22.87 19.36 38.57
C LYS A 894 22.46 19.84 39.96
N ALA A 895 23.16 20.83 40.51
CA ALA A 895 22.80 21.41 41.80
C ALA A 895 21.43 22.12 41.76
N TYR A 896 21.13 22.83 40.67
CA TYR A 896 19.83 23.47 40.42
C TYR A 896 18.70 22.43 40.31
N GLU A 897 18.89 21.39 39.48
CA GLU A 897 17.94 20.29 39.35
C GLU A 897 17.72 19.55 40.67
N GLN A 898 18.79 19.31 41.45
CA GLN A 898 18.69 18.68 42.76
C GLN A 898 17.90 19.54 43.74
N ALA A 899 18.21 20.84 43.86
CA ALA A 899 17.48 21.76 44.74
C ALA A 899 16.00 21.87 44.37
N MET A 900 15.69 21.93 43.07
CA MET A 900 14.33 21.92 42.53
C MET A 900 13.57 20.65 42.94
N TRP A 901 14.16 19.46 42.74
CA TRP A 901 13.53 18.20 43.14
C TRP A 901 13.42 18.05 44.65
N THR A 902 14.39 18.54 45.43
CA THR A 902 14.29 18.58 46.90
C THR A 902 13.11 19.44 47.36
N ALA A 903 12.88 20.61 46.74
CA ALA A 903 11.72 21.44 47.05
C ALA A 903 10.38 20.75 46.67
N ILE A 904 10.31 20.15 45.47
CA ILE A 904 9.12 19.39 45.03
C ILE A 904 8.81 18.23 45.99
N TYR A 905 9.82 17.46 46.42
CA TYR A 905 9.62 16.36 47.37
C TYR A 905 9.32 16.83 48.80
N ALA A 906 9.78 18.02 49.20
CA ALA A 906 9.43 18.62 50.49
C ALA A 906 7.96 19.08 50.54
N GLU A 907 7.40 19.56 49.42
CA GLU A 907 6.02 20.03 49.33
C GLU A 907 5.01 18.91 49.03
N LEU A 908 5.35 17.96 48.14
CA LEU A 908 4.43 16.92 47.65
C LEU A 908 4.71 15.50 48.19
N GLY A 909 5.79 15.32 48.95
CA GLY A 909 6.29 13.99 49.33
C GLY A 909 6.85 13.19 48.15
N PRO A 910 7.37 11.97 48.41
CA PRO A 910 7.91 11.11 47.37
C PRO A 910 6.82 10.65 46.39
N ALA A 911 7.19 10.47 45.12
CA ALA A 911 6.27 9.96 44.10
C ALA A 911 5.68 8.59 44.50
N PRO A 912 4.39 8.32 44.21
CA PRO A 912 3.76 7.06 44.56
C PRO A 912 4.48 5.89 43.88
N THR A 913 4.58 4.75 44.58
CA THR A 913 5.22 3.55 44.07
C THR A 913 4.21 2.57 43.45
N PRO A 914 4.55 1.88 42.35
CA PRO A 914 3.62 0.96 41.69
C PRO A 914 3.38 -0.29 42.56
N PRO A 915 2.12 -0.77 42.65
CA PRO A 915 1.77 -1.89 43.54
C PRO A 915 2.38 -3.22 43.07
N THR A 916 2.87 -4.00 44.04
CA THR A 916 3.49 -5.32 43.82
C THR A 916 2.46 -6.33 43.32
N LYS A 917 2.74 -6.99 42.19
CA LYS A 917 1.79 -7.89 41.53
C LYS A 917 1.78 -9.29 42.17
N SER A 918 0.63 -9.71 42.70
CA SER A 918 0.41 -11.09 43.17
C SER A 918 0.39 -12.12 42.02
N ALA A 919 0.62 -13.40 42.36
CA ALA A 919 0.81 -14.49 41.40
C ALA A 919 -0.36 -14.67 40.40
N ARG A 920 -0.01 -14.85 39.12
CA ARG A 920 -0.95 -14.79 37.96
C ARG A 920 -1.40 -16.14 37.38
N ASN A 921 -0.92 -17.27 37.89
CA ASN A 921 -1.17 -18.58 37.29
C ASN A 921 -1.66 -19.59 38.35
N PRO A 922 -2.87 -20.19 38.21
CA PRO A 922 -3.40 -21.18 39.14
C PRO A 922 -2.46 -22.37 39.34
N PHE A 923 -1.76 -22.80 38.29
CA PHE A 923 -0.79 -23.89 38.34
C PHE A 923 0.39 -23.59 39.27
N LEU A 924 0.79 -22.32 39.47
CA LEU A 924 1.88 -21.99 40.40
C LEU A 924 1.46 -22.11 41.87
N LEU A 925 0.17 -21.88 42.16
CA LEU A 925 -0.40 -22.08 43.49
C LEU A 925 -0.56 -23.58 43.76
N TYR A 926 -1.18 -24.31 42.82
CA TYR A 926 -1.25 -25.78 42.86
C TYR A 926 0.14 -26.42 42.96
N GLN A 927 1.12 -25.89 42.22
CA GLN A 927 2.51 -26.36 42.30
C GLN A 927 3.06 -26.21 43.71
N LYS A 928 2.81 -25.09 44.41
CA LYS A 928 3.30 -24.88 45.78
C LYS A 928 2.82 -25.98 46.72
N ASP A 929 1.56 -26.39 46.59
CA ASP A 929 0.92 -27.33 47.51
C ASP A 929 1.20 -28.80 47.16
N PHE A 930 1.30 -29.13 45.87
CA PHE A 930 1.46 -30.52 45.39
C PHE A 930 2.89 -30.91 45.01
N TRP A 931 3.86 -29.97 45.01
CA TRP A 931 5.27 -30.25 44.66
C TRP A 931 5.89 -31.36 45.52
N ALA A 932 5.65 -31.35 46.83
CA ALA A 932 6.24 -32.34 47.74
C ALA A 932 5.72 -33.76 47.45
N LYS A 933 4.39 -33.92 47.34
CA LYS A 933 3.74 -35.20 47.04
C LYS A 933 4.15 -35.74 45.67
N CYS A 934 4.16 -34.89 44.65
CA CYS A 934 4.58 -35.28 43.30
C CYS A 934 6.07 -35.69 43.26
N LYS A 935 6.93 -34.97 44.00
CA LYS A 935 8.35 -35.32 44.10
C LYS A 935 8.54 -36.70 44.72
N GLU A 936 7.86 -36.98 45.83
CA GLU A 936 7.92 -38.27 46.53
C GLU A 936 7.50 -39.42 45.62
N GLN A 937 6.35 -39.30 44.95
CA GLN A 937 5.88 -40.27 43.96
C GLN A 937 6.87 -40.50 42.80
N CYS A 938 7.53 -39.44 42.31
CA CYS A 938 8.54 -39.56 41.26
C CYS A 938 9.84 -40.19 41.78
N ASP A 939 10.28 -39.84 43.00
CA ASP A 939 11.45 -40.43 43.64
C ASP A 939 11.22 -41.95 43.86
N ASP A 940 10.05 -42.34 44.37
CA ASP A 940 9.66 -43.74 44.60
C ASP A 940 9.57 -44.55 43.30
N ALA A 941 8.87 -44.04 42.29
CA ALA A 941 8.80 -44.65 40.96
C ALA A 941 10.20 -44.85 40.36
N ARG A 942 11.14 -43.93 40.62
CA ARG A 942 12.52 -44.04 40.14
C ARG A 942 13.36 -45.02 40.94
N ARG A 943 13.15 -45.18 42.25
CA ARG A 943 13.77 -46.25 43.06
C ARG A 943 13.32 -47.64 42.59
N VAL A 944 12.02 -47.81 42.34
CA VAL A 944 11.46 -49.06 41.81
C VAL A 944 12.03 -49.36 40.43
N ALA A 945 12.03 -48.40 39.50
CA ALA A 945 12.52 -48.59 38.14
C ALA A 945 14.04 -48.80 38.03
N SER A 946 14.84 -48.37 39.02
CA SER A 946 16.30 -48.50 38.99
C SER A 946 16.88 -49.50 40.00
N GLY A 947 16.05 -50.15 40.82
CA GLY A 947 16.48 -51.06 41.89
C GLY A 947 17.35 -50.43 42.99
N ASN A 948 17.49 -49.10 43.03
CA ASN A 948 18.37 -48.40 43.97
C ASN A 948 17.53 -47.61 44.99
N PRO A 949 17.55 -47.97 46.29
CA PRO A 949 16.73 -47.32 47.31
C PRO A 949 17.10 -45.85 47.59
N SER A 950 18.25 -45.37 47.09
CA SER A 950 18.68 -43.96 47.22
C SER A 950 18.32 -43.08 46.02
N ALA A 951 17.72 -43.64 44.96
CA ALA A 951 17.40 -42.90 43.75
C ALA A 951 16.39 -41.76 44.00
N LYS A 952 16.57 -40.66 43.25
CA LYS A 952 15.72 -39.47 43.26
C LYS A 952 15.45 -39.03 41.83
N ALA A 953 14.24 -38.56 41.56
CA ALA A 953 13.85 -38.01 40.28
C ALA A 953 14.48 -36.63 40.04
N SER A 954 14.73 -36.30 38.78
CA SER A 954 15.24 -34.97 38.46
C SER A 954 14.14 -33.92 38.67
N ARG A 955 14.55 -32.67 38.92
CA ARG A 955 13.62 -31.54 39.07
C ARG A 955 12.73 -31.32 37.84
N ASN A 956 13.11 -31.85 36.67
CA ASN A 956 12.32 -31.76 35.44
C ASN A 956 11.31 -32.90 35.32
N ASP A 957 11.62 -34.11 35.80
CA ASP A 957 10.66 -35.23 35.85
C ASP A 957 9.49 -34.88 36.77
N VAL A 958 9.80 -34.35 37.96
CA VAL A 958 8.80 -33.87 38.95
C VAL A 958 7.93 -32.76 38.35
N ARG A 959 8.49 -31.85 37.53
CA ARG A 959 7.71 -30.82 36.83
C ARG A 959 6.77 -31.41 35.77
N ALA A 960 7.23 -32.41 35.02
CA ALA A 960 6.43 -33.07 34.00
C ALA A 960 5.27 -33.86 34.62
N ALA A 961 5.54 -34.63 35.67
CA ALA A 961 4.54 -35.34 36.45
C ALA A 961 3.52 -34.38 37.09
N LEU A 962 3.97 -33.28 37.71
CA LEU A 962 3.08 -32.29 38.32
C LEU A 962 2.19 -31.57 37.30
N GLY A 963 2.71 -31.33 36.08
CA GLY A 963 1.93 -30.81 34.96
C GLY A 963 0.93 -31.81 34.37
N LEU A 964 1.16 -33.11 34.54
CA LEU A 964 0.15 -34.16 34.27
C LEU A 964 -0.90 -34.22 35.38
N MET A 965 -0.48 -34.18 36.65
CA MET A 965 -1.39 -34.14 37.81
C MET A 965 -2.36 -32.95 37.71
N TRP A 966 -1.88 -31.75 37.36
CA TRP A 966 -2.77 -30.59 37.17
C TRP A 966 -3.75 -30.76 36.00
N ARG A 967 -3.32 -31.34 34.87
CA ARG A 967 -4.22 -31.56 33.72
C ARG A 967 -5.30 -32.60 34.02
N ASN A 968 -4.94 -33.63 34.77
CA ASN A 968 -5.81 -34.76 35.11
C ASN A 968 -6.61 -34.55 36.41
N ALA A 969 -6.34 -33.48 37.17
CA ALA A 969 -7.06 -33.15 38.40
C ALA A 969 -8.56 -32.91 38.11
N PRO A 970 -9.49 -33.37 38.97
CA PRO A 970 -10.90 -33.02 38.87
C PRO A 970 -11.12 -31.50 38.86
N GLN A 971 -12.20 -31.03 38.26
CA GLN A 971 -12.50 -29.59 38.19
C GLN A 971 -12.60 -28.97 39.59
N GLU A 972 -13.24 -29.67 40.53
CA GLU A 972 -13.34 -29.33 41.95
C GLU A 972 -11.98 -29.04 42.60
N GLN A 973 -10.93 -29.79 42.25
CA GLN A 973 -9.58 -29.61 42.80
C GLN A 973 -8.83 -28.44 42.16
N ARG A 974 -9.21 -28.04 40.93
CA ARG A 974 -8.62 -26.90 40.21
C ARG A 974 -9.31 -25.58 40.54
N GLN A 975 -10.62 -25.63 40.82
CA GLN A 975 -11.50 -24.49 41.06
C GLN A 975 -10.97 -23.47 42.10
N PRO A 976 -10.55 -23.85 43.33
CA PRO A 976 -10.10 -22.87 44.32
C PRO A 976 -8.86 -22.08 43.88
N TYR A 977 -7.96 -22.69 43.11
CA TYR A 977 -6.77 -22.02 42.56
C TYR A 977 -7.12 -21.06 41.42
N ILE A 978 -8.16 -21.37 40.64
CA ILE A 978 -8.67 -20.51 39.57
C ILE A 978 -9.35 -19.28 40.18
N GLU A 979 -10.20 -19.49 41.19
CA GLU A 979 -10.91 -18.43 41.92
C GLU A 979 -9.94 -17.52 42.68
N GLN A 980 -8.93 -18.08 43.36
CA GLN A 980 -7.91 -17.30 44.05
C GLN A 980 -7.08 -16.42 43.09
N VAL A 981 -6.78 -16.90 41.88
CA VAL A 981 -6.13 -16.06 40.85
C VAL A 981 -7.10 -15.03 40.26
N GLY A 982 -8.38 -15.34 40.12
CA GLY A 982 -9.42 -14.37 39.74
C GLY A 982 -9.53 -13.22 40.75
N ALA A 983 -9.58 -13.53 42.04
CA ALA A 983 -9.56 -12.55 43.12
C ALA A 983 -8.27 -11.71 43.14
N ASN A 984 -7.10 -12.36 43.03
CA ASN A 984 -5.81 -11.68 42.92
C ASN A 984 -5.73 -10.76 41.70
N ARG A 985 -6.32 -11.16 40.56
CA ARG A 985 -6.39 -10.33 39.34
C ARG A 985 -7.21 -9.07 39.59
N LYS A 986 -8.44 -9.21 40.10
CA LYS A 986 -9.34 -8.07 40.39
C LYS A 986 -8.73 -7.12 41.44
N ALA A 987 -8.07 -7.66 42.47
CA ALA A 987 -7.36 -6.86 43.47
C ALA A 987 -6.16 -6.10 42.87
N ASN A 988 -5.35 -6.75 42.04
CA ASN A 988 -4.24 -6.10 41.32
C ASN A 988 -4.73 -4.99 40.37
N GLU A 989 -5.84 -5.22 39.64
CA GLU A 989 -6.45 -4.25 38.72
C GLU A 989 -6.93 -3.01 39.49
N ASN A 990 -7.71 -3.20 40.58
CA ASN A 990 -8.15 -2.10 41.45
C ASN A 990 -6.98 -1.31 42.07
N ALA A 991 -5.94 -2.00 42.54
CA ALA A 991 -4.75 -1.36 43.08
C ALA A 991 -3.98 -0.54 42.03
N PHE A 992 -3.96 -1.01 40.77
CA PHE A 992 -3.27 -0.34 39.69
C PHE A 992 -4.04 0.89 39.16
N GLU A 993 -5.37 0.86 39.13
CA GLU A 993 -6.19 2.05 38.83
C GLU A 993 -6.08 3.12 39.93
N ARG A 994 -6.07 2.71 41.20
CA ARG A 994 -5.78 3.63 42.32
C ARG A 994 -4.37 4.21 42.25
N PHE A 995 -3.39 3.43 41.79
CA PHE A 995 -2.04 3.94 41.55
C PHE A 995 -2.00 4.96 40.40
N LYS A 996 -2.66 4.69 39.26
CA LYS A 996 -2.73 5.62 38.13
C LYS A 996 -3.31 6.98 38.52
N SER A 997 -4.42 7.00 39.24
CA SER A 997 -5.08 8.25 39.66
C SER A 997 -4.18 9.08 40.58
N VAL A 998 -3.62 8.48 41.63
CA VAL A 998 -2.69 9.16 42.56
C VAL A 998 -1.40 9.60 41.86
N ALA A 999 -0.87 8.82 40.92
CA ALA A 999 0.30 9.20 40.13
C ALA A 999 0.02 10.35 39.15
N ALA A 1000 -1.18 10.40 38.56
CA ALA A 1000 -1.60 11.52 37.70
C ALA A 1000 -1.73 12.83 38.50
N GLU A 1001 -2.38 12.78 39.67
CA GLU A 1001 -2.51 13.94 40.57
C GLU A 1001 -1.13 14.43 41.06
N TRP A 1002 -0.26 13.52 41.50
CA TRP A 1002 1.10 13.87 41.94
C TRP A 1002 1.92 14.48 40.79
N ASN A 1003 1.84 13.92 39.57
CA ASN A 1003 2.51 14.47 38.40
C ASN A 1003 2.01 15.88 38.07
N GLN A 1004 0.70 16.11 38.07
CA GLN A 1004 0.13 17.43 37.80
C GLN A 1004 0.63 18.46 38.82
N ARG A 1005 0.51 18.17 40.12
CA ARG A 1005 1.01 19.06 41.18
C ARG A 1005 2.53 19.27 41.11
N SER A 1006 3.29 18.25 40.72
CA SER A 1006 4.76 18.39 40.57
C SER A 1006 5.13 19.38 39.48
N LEU A 1007 4.32 19.51 38.41
CA LEU A 1007 4.52 20.51 37.36
C LEU A 1007 4.17 21.92 37.85
N GLU A 1008 3.11 22.07 38.63
CA GLU A 1008 2.68 23.34 39.24
C GLU A 1008 3.75 23.86 40.23
N VAL A 1009 4.18 23.02 41.17
CA VAL A 1009 5.24 23.34 42.15
C VAL A 1009 6.57 23.63 41.44
N LYS A 1010 6.93 22.83 40.42
CA LYS A 1010 8.13 23.07 39.61
C LYS A 1010 8.07 24.43 38.89
N ALA A 1011 6.95 24.76 38.26
CA ALA A 1011 6.80 26.02 37.54
C ALA A 1011 6.93 27.22 38.49
N LYS A 1012 6.30 27.16 39.66
CA LYS A 1012 6.42 28.17 40.72
C LYS A 1012 7.87 28.29 41.21
N TRP A 1013 8.52 27.18 41.57
CA TRP A 1013 9.89 27.18 42.08
C TRP A 1013 10.88 27.73 41.05
N CYS A 1014 10.74 27.38 39.76
CA CYS A 1014 11.56 27.93 38.68
C CYS A 1014 11.33 29.42 38.41
N ALA A 1015 10.11 29.94 38.64
CA ALA A 1015 9.83 31.38 38.54
C ALA A 1015 10.44 32.16 39.72
N GLU A 1016 10.40 31.60 40.93
CA GLU A 1016 11.03 32.16 42.14
C GLU A 1016 12.57 32.02 42.11
N ASN A 1017 13.10 31.03 41.38
CA ASN A 1017 14.53 30.74 41.27
C ASN A 1017 15.00 30.68 39.80
N PRO A 1018 15.13 31.82 39.09
CA PRO A 1018 15.61 31.81 37.70
C PRO A 1018 17.02 31.22 37.59
N ILE A 1019 17.20 30.27 36.66
CA ILE A 1019 18.44 29.48 36.53
C ILE A 1019 19.68 30.32 36.20
N GLU A 1020 19.49 31.52 35.66
CA GLU A 1020 20.53 32.47 35.28
C GLU A 1020 21.16 33.13 36.52
N THR A 1021 20.33 33.52 37.49
CA THR A 1021 20.70 34.21 38.74
C THR A 1021 20.90 33.27 39.93
N TRP A 1022 20.43 32.01 39.84
CA TRP A 1022 20.53 31.05 40.94
C TRP A 1022 21.98 30.68 41.29
N GLN A 1023 22.30 30.77 42.57
CA GLN A 1023 23.55 30.33 43.18
C GLN A 1023 23.24 29.26 44.23
N ALA A 1024 24.04 28.20 44.30
CA ALA A 1024 23.89 27.20 45.35
C ALA A 1024 24.30 27.82 46.70
N SER A 1025 23.38 27.83 47.67
CA SER A 1025 23.71 28.24 49.04
C SER A 1025 24.73 27.29 49.65
N SER A 1026 25.73 27.83 50.35
CA SER A 1026 26.81 27.06 51.00
C SER A 1026 26.34 26.01 52.00
N ASP A 1027 25.09 26.10 52.47
CA ASP A 1027 24.58 25.32 53.60
C ASP A 1027 23.99 23.96 53.17
N SER A 1028 23.81 23.68 51.87
CA SER A 1028 23.24 22.41 51.40
C SER A 1028 24.23 21.22 51.37
N ALA A 1029 25.50 21.44 51.73
CA ALA A 1029 26.55 20.42 51.67
C ALA A 1029 26.46 19.35 52.79
N ALA A 1030 25.61 19.56 53.80
CA ALA A 1030 25.60 18.74 55.03
C ALA A 1030 24.57 17.59 55.07
N LEU A 1031 23.67 17.45 54.08
CA LEU A 1031 22.56 16.48 54.11
C LEU A 1031 22.78 15.22 53.25
N GLY A 1032 24.02 14.95 52.84
CA GLY A 1032 24.40 13.83 51.97
C GLY A 1032 24.58 12.45 52.64
N GLN A 1033 23.87 12.14 53.74
CA GLN A 1033 23.95 10.82 54.41
C GLN A 1033 22.64 10.35 55.08
N VAL A 1034 21.53 10.19 54.35
CA VAL A 1034 20.53 9.10 54.60
C VAL A 1034 19.75 8.81 53.31
N THR A 1035 19.98 7.65 52.69
CA THR A 1035 19.02 6.90 51.84
C THR A 1035 19.37 5.42 51.86
#